data_AF-V4S3K3-F1
#
_entry.id   AF-V4S3K3-F1
#
_cell.length_a   1.000
_cell.length_b   1.000
_cell.length_c   1.000
_cell.angle_alpha   90.00
_cell.angle_beta   90.00
_cell.angle_gamma   90.00
#
_symmetry.space_group_name_H-M   'P 1'
#
loop_
_entity.id
_entity.type
_entity.pdbx_description
1 polymer ?
#
loop_
_entity_poly.entity_id
_entity_poly.type
_entity_poly.pdbx_seq_one_letter_code
_entity_poly.pdbx_strand_id
1 'polypeptide(L)'
;MGSSNGQRLGITEPISLAGPTDDDLMRTRKLEKYLRDVNLYESQEEAVSREEVLGRLDQIVKIWVKKISRAKGLNDQLLQEANAKIFTFGSYRLGVHGPGADIDTLCVGPRHATREEDFFGELHQMLTEMPEVTELHPVPDAHVPVMKFKFSGVSIDLLYARLSLWVIPEDLDISQDSILQNADEQTVRSLNGCRVTDQILRLVPKIQNFRTTLRCMRFWAKRRGVYSNVAGFLGGINWALLVARICQLYPNAVPSMLVSRFFRVYTQWRWPNPVLLCAIEEGSLGLQVWDPRRNPKDKYHLMPIITPAYPCMNSSYNVSTSTLRIMMDEFQRGHEICEAMEKNEADVDWDTLFEPFTFFEAYKNYLRIDISAENADDLRNWKGWVESRLRQLTLKIERHTYNMLQCHPHPGDFSDKSKPLYCSYFMGLQRKQGVPVGEGEQFDIRLTVKEFKQAVSMYTLRKPGMQISVAHVTRRNLPNFVFPGGVRPSRPSKGTWDSRRALERKVSSHTKPGADDGRKRKQTDDNVDTHLRNAKCHATMPSSSGEFREGSPIMSTISSSSINLQFEHMDANELAGSNREKVENNLTDSIRGSRNSVEVSSHNGKVDGPMIGDPRNKGLSFNSSNSKDAEKLAIEKIMSGPYVADQAFPLELDQLEDDLELKNQAKDFAGSTQNNSLGSCAVNIAAEATLTSMNGGSSSSALSPNGGLGELEPVELTAPFSNVIPSAPVPQRKPLIRLNFTSLNKAT
;
A
#
# COMPACT_ATOMS: atom_id res chain seq x y z
N MET A 1 -46.91 -18.29 0.26
CA MET A 1 -46.11 -17.06 0.08
C MET A 1 -44.67 -17.48 -0.10
N GLY A 2 -43.99 -17.03 -1.16
CA GLY A 2 -42.58 -17.39 -1.39
C GLY A 2 -41.66 -16.53 -0.52
N SER A 3 -40.68 -17.16 0.15
CA SER A 3 -39.61 -16.42 0.80
C SER A 3 -38.64 -15.91 -0.27
N SER A 4 -38.33 -14.61 -0.26
CA SER A 4 -37.29 -14.05 -1.10
C SER A 4 -35.92 -14.56 -0.65
N ASN A 5 -35.20 -15.27 -1.51
CA ASN A 5 -33.80 -15.64 -1.26
C ASN A 5 -32.96 -14.35 -1.14
N GLY A 6 -32.71 -13.92 0.10
CA GLY A 6 -31.85 -12.77 0.38
C GLY A 6 -30.42 -13.07 -0.10
N GLN A 7 -29.94 -12.26 -1.05
CA GLN A 7 -28.62 -12.46 -1.66
C GLN A 7 -27.52 -12.30 -0.60
N ARG A 8 -26.79 -13.38 -0.34
CA ARG A 8 -25.78 -13.47 0.74
C ARG A 8 -24.59 -12.55 0.44
N LEU A 9 -24.46 -11.47 1.22
CA LEU A 9 -23.35 -10.52 1.09
C LEU A 9 -22.12 -11.02 1.83
N GLY A 10 -21.23 -11.70 1.11
CA GLY A 10 -19.94 -12.18 1.62
C GLY A 10 -19.75 -13.69 1.59
N ILE A 11 -18.50 -14.11 1.76
CA ILE A 11 -18.09 -15.53 1.73
C ILE A 11 -18.48 -16.33 2.98
N THR A 12 -18.84 -15.67 4.09
CA THR A 12 -19.23 -16.29 5.37
C THR A 12 -20.55 -15.72 5.85
N GLU A 13 -21.16 -16.38 6.83
CA GLU A 13 -22.24 -15.76 7.62
C GLU A 13 -21.74 -14.50 8.34
N PRO A 14 -22.64 -13.55 8.67
CA PRO A 14 -22.37 -12.46 9.59
C PRO A 14 -21.97 -12.97 10.99
N ILE A 15 -21.12 -12.22 11.69
CA ILE A 15 -20.78 -12.48 13.09
C ILE A 15 -21.94 -12.10 14.00
N SER A 16 -22.64 -11.00 13.69
CA SER A 16 -23.82 -10.58 14.44
C SER A 16 -24.83 -9.83 13.56
N LEU A 17 -26.11 -10.16 13.75
CA LEU A 17 -27.25 -9.46 13.15
C LEU A 17 -27.84 -8.38 14.07
N ALA A 18 -27.24 -8.13 15.24
CA ALA A 18 -27.75 -7.16 16.21
C ALA A 18 -27.83 -5.74 15.63
N GLY A 19 -28.93 -5.05 15.96
CA GLY A 19 -29.10 -3.62 15.69
C GLY A 19 -28.35 -2.75 16.71
N PRO A 20 -28.30 -1.42 16.47
CA PRO A 20 -27.74 -0.46 17.42
C PRO A 20 -28.60 -0.31 18.68
N THR A 21 -27.94 0.00 19.80
CA THR A 21 -28.60 0.58 20.98
C THR A 21 -28.73 2.11 20.85
N ASP A 22 -29.51 2.75 21.71
CA ASP A 22 -29.59 4.22 21.77
C ASP A 22 -28.23 4.87 22.06
N ASP A 23 -27.36 4.22 22.85
CA ASP A 23 -25.99 4.64 23.09
C ASP A 23 -25.12 4.55 21.82
N ASP A 24 -25.34 3.55 20.96
CA ASP A 24 -24.66 3.46 19.66
C ASP A 24 -25.13 4.53 18.68
N LEU A 25 -26.41 4.87 18.70
CA LEU A 25 -26.95 6.01 17.96
C LEU A 25 -26.37 7.33 18.49
N MET A 26 -26.22 7.49 19.80
CA MET A 26 -25.59 8.66 20.41
C MET A 26 -24.09 8.75 20.05
N ARG A 27 -23.34 7.65 20.16
CA ARG A 27 -21.92 7.56 19.76
C ARG A 27 -21.74 7.83 18.27
N THR A 28 -22.64 7.33 17.42
CA THR A 28 -22.65 7.63 15.98
C THR A 28 -22.88 9.12 15.70
N ARG A 29 -23.86 9.76 16.34
CA ARG A 29 -24.07 11.22 16.17
C ARG A 29 -22.85 12.05 16.62
N LYS A 30 -22.18 11.64 17.71
CA LYS A 30 -20.92 12.27 18.16
C LYS A 30 -19.80 12.11 17.12
N LEU A 31 -19.65 10.92 16.54
CA LEU A 31 -18.70 10.66 15.46
C LEU A 31 -19.01 11.46 14.19
N GLU A 32 -20.27 11.48 13.75
CA GLU A 32 -20.70 12.22 12.56
C GLU A 32 -20.55 13.73 12.73
N LYS A 33 -20.73 14.27 13.94
CA LYS A 33 -20.37 15.66 14.24
C LYS A 33 -18.86 15.86 14.13
N TYR A 34 -18.05 15.03 14.79
CA TYR A 34 -16.59 15.12 14.77
C TYR A 34 -16.04 15.14 13.34
N LEU A 35 -16.49 14.21 12.48
CA LEU A 35 -16.03 14.12 11.09
C LEU A 35 -16.43 15.34 10.22
N ARG A 36 -17.46 16.10 10.61
CA ARG A 36 -17.79 17.41 10.00
C ARG A 36 -16.95 18.54 10.59
N ASP A 37 -16.77 18.55 11.91
CA ASP A 37 -15.95 19.55 12.61
C ASP A 37 -14.48 19.51 12.12
N VAL A 38 -13.96 18.34 11.72
CA VAL A 38 -12.65 18.18 11.04
C VAL A 38 -12.71 18.17 9.50
N ASN A 39 -13.75 18.80 8.92
CA ASN A 39 -13.88 19.12 7.49
C ASN A 39 -13.73 17.94 6.49
N LEU A 40 -14.25 16.75 6.80
CA LEU A 40 -14.15 15.55 5.94
C LEU A 40 -15.32 15.36 4.96
N TYR A 41 -16.12 16.39 4.76
CA TYR A 41 -17.25 16.44 3.83
C TYR A 41 -17.08 17.68 2.95
N GLU A 42 -17.24 17.53 1.64
CA GLU A 42 -17.17 18.66 0.70
C GLU A 42 -18.35 19.62 0.89
N SER A 43 -18.20 20.85 0.40
CA SER A 43 -19.30 21.82 0.36
C SER A 43 -20.28 21.52 -0.77
N GLN A 44 -21.49 22.09 -0.71
CA GLN A 44 -22.49 21.91 -1.77
C GLN A 44 -22.06 22.58 -3.08
N GLU A 45 -21.28 23.66 -2.97
CA GLU A 45 -20.68 24.42 -4.07
C GLU A 45 -19.54 23.62 -4.73
N GLU A 46 -18.67 22.97 -3.95
CA GLU A 46 -17.69 22.02 -4.48
C GLU A 46 -18.39 20.87 -5.23
N ALA A 47 -19.43 20.26 -4.64
CA ALA A 47 -20.16 19.16 -5.25
C ALA A 47 -20.78 19.55 -6.62
N VAL A 48 -21.43 20.72 -6.71
CA VAL A 48 -21.97 21.23 -7.98
C VAL A 48 -20.86 21.49 -9.00
N SER A 49 -19.75 22.11 -8.58
CA SER A 49 -18.60 22.37 -9.46
C SER A 49 -18.01 21.07 -10.03
N ARG A 50 -17.94 19.99 -9.24
CA ARG A 50 -17.51 18.66 -9.71
C ARG A 50 -18.47 18.06 -10.73
N GLU A 51 -19.78 18.20 -10.52
CA GLU A 51 -20.80 17.70 -11.45
C GLU A 51 -20.78 18.47 -12.79
N GLU A 52 -20.66 19.81 -12.76
CA GLU A 52 -20.49 20.65 -13.95
C GLU A 52 -19.22 20.26 -14.73
N VAL A 53 -18.08 20.13 -14.04
CA VAL A 53 -16.79 19.74 -14.64
C VAL A 53 -16.86 18.36 -15.31
N LEU A 54 -17.55 17.39 -14.68
CA LEU A 54 -17.77 16.07 -15.27
C LEU A 54 -18.68 16.10 -16.49
N GLY A 55 -19.79 16.86 -16.45
CA GLY A 55 -20.68 17.03 -17.59
C GLY A 55 -19.97 17.68 -18.79
N ARG A 56 -19.10 18.65 -18.53
CA ARG A 56 -18.24 19.25 -19.56
C ARG A 56 -17.22 18.26 -20.12
N LEU A 57 -16.60 17.43 -19.27
CA LEU A 57 -15.61 16.43 -19.69
C LEU A 57 -16.22 15.32 -20.56
N ASP A 58 -17.44 14.85 -20.26
CA ASP A 58 -18.16 13.89 -21.10
C ASP A 58 -18.39 14.45 -22.52
N GLN A 59 -18.81 15.71 -22.61
CA GLN A 59 -18.98 16.38 -23.90
C GLN A 59 -17.65 16.56 -24.67
N ILE A 60 -16.54 16.82 -23.97
CA ILE A 60 -15.20 16.92 -24.59
C ILE A 60 -14.78 15.58 -25.19
N VAL A 61 -14.90 14.46 -24.45
CA VAL A 61 -14.49 13.15 -24.99
C VAL A 61 -15.40 12.68 -26.14
N LYS A 62 -16.68 13.06 -26.13
CA LYS A 62 -17.62 12.80 -27.23
C LYS A 62 -17.26 13.60 -28.50
N ILE A 63 -16.86 14.86 -28.37
CA ILE A 63 -16.33 15.67 -29.49
C ILE A 63 -15.02 15.08 -30.01
N TRP A 64 -14.11 14.70 -29.12
CA TRP A 64 -12.80 14.10 -29.43
C TRP A 64 -12.94 12.81 -30.27
N VAL A 65 -13.76 11.84 -29.85
CA VAL A 65 -13.97 10.61 -30.65
C VAL A 65 -14.63 10.90 -32.01
N LYS A 66 -15.49 11.92 -32.11
CA LYS A 66 -16.02 12.36 -33.43
C LYS A 66 -14.97 13.04 -34.30
N LYS A 67 -13.99 13.76 -33.72
CA LYS A 67 -12.83 14.30 -34.46
C LYS A 67 -11.97 13.16 -35.03
N ILE A 68 -11.62 12.16 -34.21
CA ILE A 68 -10.84 10.98 -34.61
C ILE A 68 -11.57 10.15 -35.67
N SER A 69 -12.86 9.87 -35.47
CA SER A 69 -13.64 9.03 -36.38
C SER A 69 -13.70 9.62 -37.78
N ARG A 70 -13.76 10.96 -37.89
CA ARG A 70 -13.64 11.69 -39.16
C ARG A 70 -12.21 11.63 -39.71
N ALA A 71 -11.19 11.88 -38.89
CA ALA A 71 -9.79 11.85 -39.31
C ALA A 71 -9.34 10.47 -39.84
N LYS A 72 -9.90 9.39 -39.29
CA LYS A 72 -9.65 8.00 -39.71
C LYS A 72 -10.60 7.50 -40.80
N GLY A 73 -11.35 8.41 -41.44
CA GLY A 73 -12.13 8.13 -42.66
C GLY A 73 -13.33 7.19 -42.46
N LEU A 74 -13.90 7.12 -41.26
CA LEU A 74 -15.12 6.33 -41.02
C LEU A 74 -16.33 6.99 -41.71
N ASN A 75 -17.30 6.16 -42.10
CA ASN A 75 -18.50 6.62 -42.82
C ASN A 75 -19.42 7.48 -41.94
N ASP A 76 -20.32 8.25 -42.58
CA ASP A 76 -21.19 9.21 -41.88
C ASP A 76 -22.11 8.58 -40.83
N GLN A 77 -22.52 7.32 -41.01
CA GLN A 77 -23.32 6.60 -40.01
C GLN A 77 -22.49 6.36 -38.74
N LEU A 78 -21.32 5.73 -38.88
CA LEU A 78 -20.41 5.51 -37.77
C LEU A 78 -19.94 6.84 -37.15
N LEU A 79 -19.87 7.94 -37.91
CA LEU A 79 -19.53 9.26 -37.39
C LEU A 79 -20.68 9.93 -36.59
N GLN A 80 -21.94 9.65 -36.93
CA GLN A 80 -23.10 10.05 -36.14
C GLN A 80 -23.19 9.25 -34.83
N GLU A 81 -23.02 7.93 -34.92
CA GLU A 81 -23.03 6.98 -33.80
C GLU A 81 -21.76 7.04 -32.93
N ALA A 82 -20.64 7.56 -33.44
CA ALA A 82 -19.35 7.62 -32.76
C ALA A 82 -19.44 8.26 -31.37
N ASN A 83 -19.00 7.53 -30.34
CA ASN A 83 -19.24 7.90 -28.95
C ASN A 83 -18.06 7.53 -28.04
N ALA A 84 -17.95 8.24 -26.92
CA ALA A 84 -17.13 7.90 -25.77
C ALA A 84 -17.91 8.19 -24.50
N LYS A 85 -17.54 7.55 -23.39
CA LYS A 85 -18.26 7.69 -22.12
C LYS A 85 -17.27 7.77 -20.97
N ILE A 86 -17.46 8.73 -20.06
CA ILE A 86 -16.67 8.78 -18.82
C ILE A 86 -17.34 7.98 -17.69
N PHE A 87 -16.52 7.36 -16.85
CA PHE A 87 -16.93 6.67 -15.64
C PHE A 87 -16.06 7.13 -14.47
N THR A 88 -16.66 7.59 -13.38
CA THR A 88 -15.91 7.92 -12.16
C THR A 88 -15.67 6.67 -11.30
N PHE A 89 -14.53 6.61 -10.64
CA PHE A 89 -14.19 5.53 -9.72
C PHE A 89 -13.59 6.07 -8.41
N GLY A 90 -12.91 5.20 -7.66
CA GLY A 90 -12.08 5.58 -6.52
C GLY A 90 -12.85 6.37 -5.45
N SER A 91 -12.24 7.42 -4.90
CA SER A 91 -12.77 8.00 -3.65
C SER A 91 -14.00 8.90 -3.86
N TYR A 92 -14.11 9.51 -5.05
CA TYR A 92 -15.29 10.26 -5.49
C TYR A 92 -16.52 9.36 -5.72
N ARG A 93 -16.39 8.30 -6.53
CA ARG A 93 -17.49 7.35 -6.82
C ARG A 93 -17.97 6.60 -5.58
N LEU A 94 -17.05 6.24 -4.67
CA LEU A 94 -17.42 5.68 -3.37
C LEU A 94 -18.21 6.68 -2.50
N GLY A 95 -18.16 7.98 -2.79
CA GLY A 95 -18.81 9.04 -2.02
C GLY A 95 -18.16 9.26 -0.65
N VAL A 96 -16.83 9.15 -0.58
CA VAL A 96 -16.02 9.24 0.65
C VAL A 96 -14.81 10.18 0.51
N HIS A 97 -14.74 10.94 -0.57
CA HIS A 97 -13.89 12.10 -0.75
C HIS A 97 -14.29 13.23 0.21
N GLY A 98 -13.44 14.26 0.25
CA GLY A 98 -13.66 15.51 1.00
C GLY A 98 -13.21 16.70 0.16
N PRO A 99 -13.10 17.89 0.76
CA PRO A 99 -12.65 19.11 0.09
C PRO A 99 -11.32 18.93 -0.65
N GLY A 100 -11.15 19.64 -1.76
CA GLY A 100 -9.91 19.65 -2.56
C GLY A 100 -9.50 18.31 -3.22
N ALA A 101 -10.20 17.20 -2.96
CA ALA A 101 -9.85 15.88 -3.49
C ALA A 101 -9.95 15.79 -5.03
N ASP A 102 -9.21 14.85 -5.60
CA ASP A 102 -9.20 14.48 -7.01
C ASP A 102 -10.45 13.68 -7.45
N ILE A 103 -10.76 13.75 -8.75
CA ILE A 103 -11.75 12.87 -9.39
C ILE A 103 -11.04 11.82 -10.26
N ASP A 104 -10.90 10.63 -9.69
CA ASP A 104 -10.61 9.37 -10.38
C ASP A 104 -11.60 9.16 -11.56
N THR A 105 -11.17 9.33 -12.81
CA THR A 105 -12.03 9.29 -14.00
C THR A 105 -11.48 8.37 -15.09
N LEU A 106 -12.33 7.52 -15.69
CA LEU A 106 -11.98 6.66 -16.81
C LEU A 106 -12.72 7.10 -18.07
N CYS A 107 -11.99 7.48 -19.12
CA CYS A 107 -12.55 7.59 -20.47
C CYS A 107 -12.59 6.21 -21.13
N VAL A 108 -13.75 5.82 -21.65
CA VAL A 108 -13.97 4.60 -22.42
C VAL A 108 -14.22 4.97 -23.88
N GLY A 109 -13.33 4.52 -24.77
CA GLY A 109 -13.36 4.83 -26.20
C GLY A 109 -13.37 3.60 -27.13
N PRO A 110 -13.76 3.77 -28.40
CA PRO A 110 -13.89 2.69 -29.37
C PRO A 110 -12.54 2.21 -29.91
N ARG A 111 -12.54 1.05 -30.56
CA ARG A 111 -11.35 0.29 -30.97
C ARG A 111 -10.33 1.05 -31.82
N HIS A 112 -10.78 2.07 -32.56
CA HIS A 112 -9.98 2.88 -33.49
C HIS A 112 -9.35 4.12 -32.84
N ALA A 113 -9.75 4.48 -31.62
CA ALA A 113 -9.10 5.52 -30.82
C ALA A 113 -7.97 4.89 -29.98
N THR A 114 -6.72 5.06 -30.41
CA THR A 114 -5.49 4.55 -29.79
C THR A 114 -5.19 5.25 -28.46
N ARG A 115 -4.24 4.72 -27.68
CA ARG A 115 -3.80 5.39 -26.44
C ARG A 115 -2.70 6.41 -26.74
N GLU A 116 -1.87 6.10 -27.71
CA GLU A 116 -0.61 6.78 -28.04
C GLU A 116 -0.84 8.03 -28.88
N GLU A 117 -1.56 7.90 -30.00
CA GLU A 117 -1.79 8.99 -30.96
C GLU A 117 -3.05 9.79 -30.58
N ASP A 118 -4.12 9.08 -30.25
CA ASP A 118 -5.45 9.70 -30.09
C ASP A 118 -5.66 10.24 -28.67
N PHE A 119 -5.35 9.47 -27.61
CA PHE A 119 -5.56 9.91 -26.22
C PHE A 119 -4.42 10.80 -25.70
N PHE A 120 -3.16 10.35 -25.78
CA PHE A 120 -2.01 11.17 -25.35
C PHE A 120 -1.54 12.20 -26.39
N GLY A 121 -2.05 12.16 -27.63
CA GLY A 121 -1.85 13.19 -28.65
C GLY A 121 -3.06 14.10 -28.80
N GLU A 122 -4.09 13.66 -29.53
CA GLU A 122 -5.24 14.50 -29.91
C GLU A 122 -6.08 15.00 -28.71
N LEU A 123 -6.44 14.16 -27.72
CA LEU A 123 -7.16 14.64 -26.53
C LEU A 123 -6.28 15.57 -25.68
N HIS A 124 -4.99 15.23 -25.54
CA HIS A 124 -4.03 16.09 -24.86
C HIS A 124 -3.94 17.48 -25.52
N GLN A 125 -3.88 17.54 -26.84
CA GLN A 125 -3.89 18.82 -27.58
C GLN A 125 -5.19 19.58 -27.33
N MET A 126 -6.35 18.93 -27.50
CA MET A 126 -7.66 19.55 -27.24
C MET A 126 -7.77 20.12 -25.81
N LEU A 127 -7.24 19.41 -24.81
CA LEU A 127 -7.18 19.90 -23.43
C LEU A 127 -6.16 21.03 -23.23
N THR A 128 -5.03 21.01 -23.94
CA THR A 128 -4.00 22.07 -23.89
C THR A 128 -4.50 23.39 -24.48
N GLU A 129 -5.39 23.33 -25.49
CA GLU A 129 -5.99 24.50 -26.14
C GLU A 129 -7.10 25.17 -25.31
N MET A 130 -7.53 24.56 -24.18
CA MET A 130 -8.59 25.08 -23.32
C MET A 130 -8.02 25.93 -22.16
N PRO A 131 -8.36 27.23 -22.04
CA PRO A 131 -7.80 28.12 -21.01
C PRO A 131 -8.27 27.80 -19.58
N GLU A 132 -9.25 26.91 -19.44
CA GLU A 132 -9.83 26.45 -18.17
C GLU A 132 -9.13 25.19 -17.65
N VAL A 133 -8.26 24.59 -18.47
CA VAL A 133 -7.42 23.44 -18.13
C VAL A 133 -6.05 23.95 -17.72
N THR A 134 -5.60 23.60 -16.52
CA THR A 134 -4.29 23.98 -15.98
C THR A 134 -3.59 22.75 -15.40
N GLU A 135 -2.27 22.84 -15.18
CA GLU A 135 -1.46 21.76 -14.60
C GLU A 135 -1.53 20.42 -15.38
N LEU A 136 -1.83 20.47 -16.70
CA LEU A 136 -1.92 19.29 -17.57
C LEU A 136 -0.57 18.56 -17.67
N HIS A 137 -0.59 17.29 -17.28
CA HIS A 137 0.59 16.45 -17.12
C HIS A 137 0.27 15.00 -17.54
N PRO A 138 0.56 14.60 -18.79
CA PRO A 138 0.46 13.21 -19.21
C PRO A 138 1.53 12.35 -18.52
N VAL A 139 1.18 11.09 -18.21
CA VAL A 139 2.08 10.08 -17.66
C VAL A 139 1.84 8.73 -18.39
N PRO A 140 2.34 8.57 -19.64
CA PRO A 140 2.09 7.38 -20.44
C PRO A 140 2.82 6.13 -19.91
N ASP A 141 4.01 6.30 -19.33
CA ASP A 141 4.84 5.20 -18.80
C ASP A 141 4.43 4.71 -17.40
N ALA A 142 3.30 5.18 -16.86
CA ALA A 142 2.78 4.70 -15.59
C ALA A 142 2.22 3.27 -15.71
N HIS A 143 2.23 2.52 -14.59
CA HIS A 143 1.65 1.16 -14.54
C HIS A 143 0.17 1.13 -14.97
N VAL A 144 -0.56 2.23 -14.71
CA VAL A 144 -1.84 2.55 -15.35
C VAL A 144 -1.66 3.94 -15.98
N PRO A 145 -1.64 4.08 -17.33
CA PRO A 145 -1.40 5.36 -17.99
C PRO A 145 -2.50 6.39 -17.70
N VAL A 146 -2.11 7.62 -17.36
CA VAL A 146 -3.00 8.68 -16.88
C VAL A 146 -2.65 10.06 -17.47
N MET A 147 -3.65 10.90 -17.72
CA MET A 147 -3.49 12.35 -17.83
C MET A 147 -3.99 13.01 -16.56
N LYS A 148 -3.11 13.74 -15.86
CA LYS A 148 -3.46 14.53 -14.67
C LYS A 148 -3.66 15.98 -15.09
N PHE A 149 -4.70 16.65 -14.62
CA PHE A 149 -4.93 18.08 -14.87
C PHE A 149 -5.90 18.68 -13.85
N LYS A 150 -5.97 20.01 -13.79
CA LYS A 150 -7.09 20.73 -13.17
C LYS A 150 -7.98 21.29 -14.27
N PHE A 151 -9.30 21.13 -14.14
CA PHE A 151 -10.28 21.71 -15.06
C PHE A 151 -11.24 22.58 -14.25
N SER A 152 -11.30 23.87 -14.57
CA SER A 152 -12.05 24.88 -13.79
C SER A 152 -11.71 24.88 -12.28
N GLY A 153 -10.48 24.49 -11.93
CA GLY A 153 -9.98 24.36 -10.55
C GLY A 153 -10.09 22.96 -9.93
N VAL A 154 -10.93 22.07 -10.47
CA VAL A 154 -11.11 20.70 -9.98
C VAL A 154 -10.03 19.77 -10.54
N SER A 155 -9.30 19.07 -9.67
CA SER A 155 -8.28 18.08 -10.05
C SER A 155 -8.90 16.80 -10.61
N ILE A 156 -8.42 16.35 -11.77
CA ILE A 156 -8.89 15.15 -12.49
C ILE A 156 -7.70 14.24 -12.81
N ASP A 157 -7.86 12.95 -12.51
CA ASP A 157 -7.00 11.85 -12.95
C ASP A 157 -7.73 11.09 -14.05
N LEU A 158 -7.41 11.34 -15.32
CA LEU A 158 -8.08 10.74 -16.46
C LEU A 158 -7.30 9.53 -17.01
N LEU A 159 -7.86 8.34 -16.82
CA LEU A 159 -7.42 7.08 -17.42
C LEU A 159 -8.08 6.85 -18.79
N TYR A 160 -7.50 5.93 -19.58
CA TYR A 160 -8.10 5.49 -20.84
C TYR A 160 -8.22 3.97 -20.99
N ALA A 161 -9.41 3.52 -21.39
CA ALA A 161 -9.73 2.15 -21.79
C ALA A 161 -10.27 2.11 -23.23
N ARG A 162 -9.58 1.37 -24.10
CA ARG A 162 -9.93 1.20 -25.52
C ARG A 162 -10.61 -0.14 -25.72
N LEU A 163 -11.92 -0.14 -25.96
CA LEU A 163 -12.69 -1.38 -26.11
C LEU A 163 -12.66 -1.91 -27.54
N SER A 164 -12.88 -3.21 -27.71
CA SER A 164 -12.95 -3.89 -29.02
C SER A 164 -14.25 -3.60 -29.82
N LEU A 165 -14.92 -2.49 -29.52
CA LEU A 165 -16.20 -2.06 -30.11
C LEU A 165 -15.98 -0.92 -31.12
N TRP A 166 -16.77 -0.87 -32.19
CA TRP A 166 -16.73 0.26 -33.15
C TRP A 166 -17.44 1.52 -32.63
N VAL A 167 -18.49 1.34 -31.83
CA VAL A 167 -19.31 2.38 -31.20
C VAL A 167 -19.42 2.04 -29.71
N ILE A 168 -19.46 3.06 -28.85
CA ILE A 168 -19.64 2.92 -27.40
C ILE A 168 -21.13 3.13 -27.06
N PRO A 169 -21.86 2.11 -26.58
CA PRO A 169 -23.26 2.26 -26.20
C PRO A 169 -23.45 3.22 -25.02
N GLU A 170 -24.51 4.03 -25.02
CA GLU A 170 -24.86 4.89 -23.88
C GLU A 170 -25.26 4.08 -22.64
N ASP A 171 -25.83 2.88 -22.82
CA ASP A 171 -26.21 1.95 -21.76
C ASP A 171 -25.07 1.02 -21.31
N LEU A 172 -23.83 1.22 -21.79
CA LEU A 172 -22.70 0.34 -21.52
C LEU A 172 -22.46 0.08 -20.03
N ASP A 173 -22.60 -1.20 -19.63
CA ASP A 173 -22.24 -1.73 -18.32
C ASP A 173 -20.83 -2.34 -18.32
N ILE A 174 -19.87 -1.58 -17.81
CA ILE A 174 -18.47 -2.01 -17.65
C ILE A 174 -18.25 -3.06 -16.55
N SER A 175 -19.28 -3.43 -15.77
CA SER A 175 -19.17 -4.46 -14.73
C SER A 175 -19.24 -5.90 -15.26
N GLN A 176 -19.67 -6.10 -16.51
CA GLN A 176 -19.66 -7.41 -17.18
C GLN A 176 -18.24 -7.82 -17.59
N ASP A 177 -17.85 -9.08 -17.37
CA ASP A 177 -16.50 -9.57 -17.68
C ASP A 177 -16.17 -9.59 -19.18
N SER A 178 -17.19 -9.68 -20.04
CA SER A 178 -17.07 -9.55 -21.50
C SER A 178 -16.43 -8.24 -21.95
N ILE A 179 -16.46 -7.18 -21.12
CA ILE A 179 -15.80 -5.90 -21.40
C ILE A 179 -14.26 -6.02 -21.54
N LEU A 180 -13.68 -7.07 -20.94
CA LEU A 180 -12.24 -7.34 -20.98
C LEU A 180 -11.83 -8.19 -22.21
N GLN A 181 -12.78 -8.62 -23.05
CA GLN A 181 -12.48 -9.48 -24.19
C GLN A 181 -11.63 -8.75 -25.24
N ASN A 182 -10.46 -9.32 -25.55
CA ASN A 182 -9.44 -8.74 -26.43
C ASN A 182 -8.91 -7.37 -25.98
N ALA A 183 -9.07 -7.02 -24.69
CA ALA A 183 -8.48 -5.82 -24.11
C ALA A 183 -6.98 -5.99 -23.89
N ASP A 184 -6.21 -4.93 -24.17
CA ASP A 184 -4.79 -4.87 -23.79
C ASP A 184 -4.63 -4.73 -22.26
N GLU A 185 -3.48 -5.13 -21.72
CA GLU A 185 -3.27 -5.20 -20.27
C GLU A 185 -3.47 -3.84 -19.57
N GLN A 186 -3.05 -2.74 -20.21
CA GLN A 186 -3.29 -1.39 -19.71
C GLN A 186 -4.79 -1.05 -19.68
N THR A 187 -5.55 -1.39 -20.73
CA THR A 187 -7.02 -1.28 -20.76
C THR A 187 -7.68 -2.09 -19.64
N VAL A 188 -7.23 -3.32 -19.38
CA VAL A 188 -7.73 -4.14 -18.24
C VAL A 188 -7.45 -3.46 -16.90
N ARG A 189 -6.22 -2.98 -16.67
CA ARG A 189 -5.86 -2.25 -15.44
C ARG A 189 -6.71 -0.98 -15.26
N SER A 190 -6.94 -0.21 -16.33
CA SER A 190 -7.79 0.99 -16.32
C SER A 190 -9.26 0.69 -15.98
N LEU A 191 -9.84 -0.37 -16.57
CA LEU A 191 -11.22 -0.79 -16.30
C LEU A 191 -11.41 -1.30 -14.87
N ASN A 192 -10.39 -1.96 -14.30
CA ASN A 192 -10.47 -2.55 -12.96
C ASN A 192 -10.74 -1.51 -11.86
N GLY A 193 -10.26 -0.27 -11.98
CA GLY A 193 -10.56 0.80 -11.00
C GLY A 193 -12.07 1.04 -10.83
N CYS A 194 -12.79 1.15 -11.95
CA CYS A 194 -14.25 1.29 -11.95
C CYS A 194 -14.96 0.01 -11.49
N ARG A 195 -14.58 -1.13 -12.08
CA ARG A 195 -15.20 -2.44 -11.80
C ARG A 195 -15.14 -2.81 -10.32
N VAL A 196 -13.98 -2.62 -9.69
CA VAL A 196 -13.80 -2.85 -8.24
C VAL A 196 -14.63 -1.89 -7.40
N THR A 197 -14.69 -0.61 -7.79
CA THR A 197 -15.43 0.42 -7.04
C THR A 197 -16.93 0.11 -7.00
N ASP A 198 -17.53 -0.22 -8.13
CA ASP A 198 -18.96 -0.56 -8.19
C ASP A 198 -19.26 -1.91 -7.54
N GLN A 199 -18.36 -2.90 -7.62
CA GLN A 199 -18.52 -4.15 -6.87
C GLN A 199 -18.50 -3.94 -5.35
N ILE A 200 -17.65 -3.04 -4.82
CA ILE A 200 -17.68 -2.69 -3.39
C ILE A 200 -19.03 -2.12 -2.97
N LEU A 201 -19.61 -1.23 -3.78
CA LEU A 201 -20.93 -0.64 -3.50
C LEU A 201 -22.08 -1.65 -3.58
N ARG A 202 -21.97 -2.66 -4.46
CA ARG A 202 -22.92 -3.80 -4.54
C ARG A 202 -22.78 -4.79 -3.38
N LEU A 203 -21.58 -4.94 -2.82
CA LEU A 203 -21.24 -5.95 -1.80
C LEU A 203 -21.38 -5.49 -0.34
N VAL A 204 -21.90 -4.28 -0.09
CA VAL A 204 -22.15 -3.73 1.27
C VAL A 204 -23.65 -3.57 1.58
N PRO A 205 -24.12 -3.98 2.77
CA PRO A 205 -25.56 -3.97 3.10
C PRO A 205 -26.16 -2.57 3.32
N LYS A 206 -25.36 -1.59 3.75
CA LYS A 206 -25.81 -0.22 4.05
C LYS A 206 -24.76 0.80 3.60
N ILE A 207 -24.89 1.30 2.36
CA ILE A 207 -23.91 2.18 1.71
C ILE A 207 -23.55 3.42 2.55
N GLN A 208 -24.52 4.06 3.22
CA GLN A 208 -24.24 5.24 4.04
C GLN A 208 -23.43 4.92 5.32
N ASN A 209 -23.73 3.80 5.99
CA ASN A 209 -22.96 3.35 7.15
C ASN A 209 -21.52 3.00 6.74
N PHE A 210 -21.37 2.34 5.59
CA PHE A 210 -20.07 2.09 4.95
C PHE A 210 -19.32 3.40 4.66
N ARG A 211 -19.97 4.40 4.05
CA ARG A 211 -19.37 5.71 3.71
C ARG A 211 -18.87 6.48 4.95
N THR A 212 -19.68 6.60 6.00
CA THR A 212 -19.27 7.29 7.24
C THR A 212 -18.14 6.53 7.94
N THR A 213 -18.20 5.20 8.00
CA THR A 213 -17.13 4.37 8.57
C THR A 213 -15.83 4.50 7.77
N LEU A 214 -15.91 4.51 6.43
CA LEU A 214 -14.73 4.64 5.57
C LEU A 214 -14.11 6.04 5.65
N ARG A 215 -14.90 7.13 5.77
CA ARG A 215 -14.37 8.46 6.11
C ARG A 215 -13.58 8.43 7.41
N CYS A 216 -14.17 7.88 8.48
CA CYS A 216 -13.52 7.71 9.79
C CYS A 216 -12.20 6.93 9.69
N MET A 217 -12.21 5.76 9.04
CA MET A 217 -11.02 4.91 8.95
C MET A 217 -9.92 5.51 8.05
N ARG A 218 -10.26 6.22 6.97
CA ARG A 218 -9.28 6.97 6.16
C ARG A 218 -8.64 8.10 6.96
N PHE A 219 -9.42 8.85 7.73
CA PHE A 219 -8.90 9.93 8.59
C PHE A 219 -7.99 9.38 9.70
N TRP A 220 -8.44 8.35 10.42
CA TRP A 220 -7.63 7.63 11.40
C TRP A 220 -6.31 7.14 10.80
N ALA A 221 -6.34 6.45 9.66
CA ALA A 221 -5.15 5.91 9.02
C ALA A 221 -4.15 7.01 8.59
N LYS A 222 -4.64 8.17 8.12
CA LYS A 222 -3.80 9.35 7.88
C LYS A 222 -3.16 9.86 9.18
N ARG A 223 -3.96 10.10 10.22
CA ARG A 223 -3.50 10.64 11.53
C ARG A 223 -2.49 9.70 12.22
N ARG A 224 -2.66 8.40 12.09
CA ARG A 224 -1.77 7.36 12.65
C ARG A 224 -0.58 7.00 11.75
N GLY A 225 -0.43 7.61 10.58
CA GLY A 225 0.73 7.39 9.70
C GLY A 225 0.74 6.05 8.97
N VAL A 226 -0.42 5.41 8.78
CA VAL A 226 -0.57 4.10 8.11
C VAL A 226 -1.35 4.19 6.79
N TYR A 227 -1.40 5.37 6.16
CA TYR A 227 -2.05 5.61 4.87
C TYR A 227 -1.01 5.98 3.79
N SER A 228 -0.45 4.99 3.09
CA SER A 228 0.29 5.14 1.81
C SER A 228 0.66 3.76 1.24
N ASN A 229 0.11 3.41 0.07
CA ASN A 229 0.48 2.17 -0.63
C ASN A 229 1.95 2.16 -1.07
N VAL A 230 2.49 3.31 -1.48
CA VAL A 230 3.87 3.45 -1.97
C VAL A 230 4.90 3.24 -0.85
N ALA A 231 4.57 3.65 0.38
CA ALA A 231 5.39 3.41 1.56
C ALA A 231 5.28 1.97 2.12
N GLY A 232 4.45 1.10 1.54
CA GLY A 232 4.19 -0.25 2.05
C GLY A 232 3.08 -0.36 3.10
N PHE A 233 2.28 0.70 3.29
CA PHE A 233 1.06 0.68 4.08
C PHE A 233 -0.19 0.51 3.18
N LEU A 234 -1.37 0.81 3.70
CA LEU A 234 -2.63 0.67 2.97
C LEU A 234 -3.05 1.99 2.31
N GLY A 235 -3.38 1.93 1.02
CA GLY A 235 -4.03 3.00 0.26
C GLY A 235 -5.56 2.96 0.38
N GLY A 236 -6.22 3.95 -0.23
CA GLY A 236 -7.67 4.17 -0.08
C GLY A 236 -8.54 2.96 -0.44
N ILE A 237 -8.16 2.20 -1.48
CA ILE A 237 -8.87 0.99 -1.90
C ILE A 237 -8.77 -0.14 -0.87
N ASN A 238 -7.64 -0.30 -0.20
CA ASN A 238 -7.47 -1.34 0.82
C ASN A 238 -8.37 -1.05 2.03
N TRP A 239 -8.41 0.21 2.48
CA TRP A 239 -9.33 0.64 3.55
C TRP A 239 -10.79 0.44 3.15
N ALA A 240 -11.16 0.68 1.89
CA ALA A 240 -12.50 0.41 1.39
C ALA A 240 -12.86 -1.09 1.45
N LEU A 241 -11.95 -1.96 1.00
CA LEU A 241 -12.15 -3.42 1.05
C LEU A 241 -12.25 -3.94 2.49
N LEU A 242 -11.40 -3.46 3.40
CA LEU A 242 -11.46 -3.84 4.83
C LEU A 242 -12.78 -3.36 5.48
N VAL A 243 -13.17 -2.09 5.31
CA VAL A 243 -14.42 -1.56 5.88
C VAL A 243 -15.65 -2.24 5.27
N ALA A 244 -15.66 -2.53 3.97
CA ALA A 244 -16.72 -3.29 3.32
C ALA A 244 -16.88 -4.69 3.93
N ARG A 245 -15.78 -5.39 4.24
CA ARG A 245 -15.83 -6.71 4.88
C ARG A 245 -16.43 -6.64 6.28
N ILE A 246 -16.11 -5.62 7.08
CA ILE A 246 -16.73 -5.41 8.39
C ILE A 246 -18.24 -5.13 8.24
N CYS A 247 -18.66 -4.37 7.21
CA CYS A 247 -20.07 -4.15 6.93
C CYS A 247 -20.82 -5.45 6.59
N GLN A 248 -20.21 -6.39 5.86
CA GLN A 248 -20.78 -7.72 5.61
C GLN A 248 -20.93 -8.55 6.91
N LEU A 249 -19.94 -8.47 7.80
CA LEU A 249 -19.93 -9.24 9.05
C LEU A 249 -20.89 -8.70 10.12
N TYR A 250 -21.29 -7.43 10.01
CA TYR A 250 -22.19 -6.75 10.95
C TYR A 250 -23.25 -5.90 10.19
N PRO A 251 -24.15 -6.52 9.40
CA PRO A 251 -24.99 -5.82 8.42
C PRO A 251 -25.98 -4.83 9.01
N ASN A 252 -26.29 -4.95 10.31
CA ASN A 252 -27.20 -4.05 11.01
C ASN A 252 -26.51 -2.93 11.81
N ALA A 253 -25.20 -2.98 11.97
CA ALA A 253 -24.44 -2.04 12.79
C ALA A 253 -24.36 -0.61 12.19
N VAL A 254 -24.24 0.37 13.08
CA VAL A 254 -24.05 1.81 12.75
C VAL A 254 -22.57 2.20 12.81
N PRO A 255 -22.13 3.33 12.23
CA PRO A 255 -20.72 3.70 12.12
C PRO A 255 -19.88 3.55 13.39
N SER A 256 -20.37 3.95 14.58
CA SER A 256 -19.58 3.80 15.81
C SER A 256 -19.33 2.33 16.18
N MET A 257 -20.31 1.45 15.96
CA MET A 257 -20.15 0.00 16.15
C MET A 257 -19.19 -0.59 15.11
N LEU A 258 -19.31 -0.17 13.85
CA LEU A 258 -18.47 -0.64 12.74
C LEU A 258 -16.99 -0.28 12.96
N VAL A 259 -16.68 0.89 13.54
CA VAL A 259 -15.31 1.27 13.93
C VAL A 259 -14.77 0.37 15.05
N SER A 260 -15.53 0.14 16.13
CA SER A 260 -15.16 -0.81 17.20
C SER A 260 -14.89 -2.21 16.64
N ARG A 261 -15.80 -2.72 15.80
CA ARG A 261 -15.70 -4.05 15.20
C ARG A 261 -14.60 -4.16 14.15
N PHE A 262 -14.24 -3.08 13.45
CA PHE A 262 -13.07 -3.05 12.56
C PHE A 262 -11.79 -3.41 13.32
N PHE A 263 -11.47 -2.67 14.38
CA PHE A 263 -10.24 -2.90 15.13
C PHE A 263 -10.22 -4.28 15.77
N ARG A 264 -11.33 -4.70 16.38
CA ARG A 264 -11.44 -6.00 17.05
C ARG A 264 -11.29 -7.18 16.10
N VAL A 265 -11.87 -7.13 14.90
CA VAL A 265 -11.69 -8.17 13.88
C VAL A 265 -10.26 -8.19 13.36
N TYR A 266 -9.69 -7.03 12.97
CA TYR A 266 -8.36 -7.02 12.33
C TYR A 266 -7.19 -7.21 13.29
N THR A 267 -7.36 -6.89 14.58
CA THR A 267 -6.41 -7.29 15.64
C THR A 267 -6.37 -8.81 15.86
N GLN A 268 -7.49 -9.50 15.61
CA GLN A 268 -7.62 -10.96 15.77
C GLN A 268 -7.42 -11.73 14.45
N TRP A 269 -7.18 -11.03 13.34
CA TRP A 269 -7.07 -11.62 12.01
C TRP A 269 -5.75 -12.37 11.83
N ARG A 270 -5.83 -13.67 11.53
CA ARG A 270 -4.66 -14.55 11.31
C ARG A 270 -4.08 -14.35 9.91
N TRP A 271 -3.33 -13.27 9.72
CA TRP A 271 -2.49 -13.06 8.53
C TRP A 271 -1.52 -14.25 8.34
N PRO A 272 -1.27 -14.73 7.11
CA PRO A 272 -1.62 -14.12 5.82
C PRO A 272 -2.97 -14.58 5.22
N ASN A 273 -3.95 -15.04 6.00
CA ASN A 273 -5.26 -15.41 5.42
C ASN A 273 -5.92 -14.22 4.70
N PRO A 274 -6.49 -14.40 3.49
CA PRO A 274 -6.92 -13.30 2.65
C PRO A 274 -8.26 -12.68 3.06
N VAL A 275 -8.35 -11.35 2.97
CA VAL A 275 -9.63 -10.63 3.05
C VAL A 275 -10.32 -10.69 1.70
N LEU A 276 -11.46 -11.39 1.64
CA LEU A 276 -12.31 -11.56 0.45
C LEU A 276 -13.71 -10.96 0.70
N LEU A 277 -14.25 -10.20 -0.26
CA LEU A 277 -15.65 -9.71 -0.23
C LEU A 277 -16.65 -10.63 -0.93
N CYS A 278 -16.18 -11.46 -1.85
CA CYS A 278 -16.94 -12.44 -2.63
C CYS A 278 -16.08 -13.68 -2.85
N ALA A 279 -16.62 -14.73 -3.47
CA ALA A 279 -15.79 -15.82 -3.96
C ALA A 279 -14.84 -15.30 -5.06
N ILE A 280 -13.68 -15.94 -5.22
CA ILE A 280 -12.83 -15.74 -6.39
C ILE A 280 -13.35 -16.67 -7.47
N GLU A 281 -13.89 -16.10 -8.54
CA GLU A 281 -14.42 -16.84 -9.69
C GLU A 281 -13.35 -16.95 -10.79
N GLU A 282 -13.21 -18.14 -11.39
CA GLU A 282 -12.28 -18.36 -12.51
C GLU A 282 -12.93 -17.90 -13.83
N GLY A 283 -12.73 -16.63 -14.17
CA GLY A 283 -13.25 -16.05 -15.41
C GLY A 283 -12.61 -16.64 -16.68
N SER A 284 -13.42 -16.75 -17.75
CA SER A 284 -13.14 -17.48 -18.97
C SER A 284 -12.04 -16.89 -19.88
N LEU A 285 -11.53 -15.69 -19.58
CA LEU A 285 -10.58 -14.96 -20.43
C LEU A 285 -9.11 -15.30 -20.13
N GLY A 286 -8.83 -16.21 -19.20
CA GLY A 286 -7.46 -16.69 -18.91
C GLY A 286 -6.52 -15.65 -18.27
N LEU A 287 -7.04 -14.48 -17.86
CA LEU A 287 -6.28 -13.45 -17.17
C LEU A 287 -5.74 -13.96 -15.82
N GLN A 288 -4.58 -13.47 -15.38
CA GLN A 288 -3.98 -13.88 -14.11
C GLN A 288 -4.84 -13.43 -12.93
N VAL A 289 -5.33 -14.40 -12.16
CA VAL A 289 -6.06 -14.20 -10.91
C VAL A 289 -5.15 -14.58 -9.74
N TRP A 290 -5.27 -13.85 -8.63
CA TRP A 290 -4.57 -14.15 -7.38
C TRP A 290 -5.00 -15.52 -6.84
N ASP A 291 -4.06 -16.45 -6.74
CA ASP A 291 -4.27 -17.74 -6.08
C ASP A 291 -2.94 -18.31 -5.56
N PRO A 292 -2.68 -18.30 -4.23
CA PRO A 292 -1.45 -18.83 -3.65
C PRO A 292 -1.29 -20.34 -3.84
N ARG A 293 -2.32 -21.07 -4.28
CA ARG A 293 -2.20 -22.50 -4.63
C ARG A 293 -1.57 -22.68 -6.02
N ARG A 294 -1.90 -21.79 -6.96
CA ARG A 294 -1.47 -21.84 -8.39
C ARG A 294 -0.20 -21.03 -8.65
N ASN A 295 -0.03 -19.89 -7.98
CA ASN A 295 1.06 -18.94 -8.21
C ASN A 295 2.02 -18.90 -7.00
N PRO A 296 3.29 -19.34 -7.13
CA PRO A 296 4.27 -19.29 -6.05
C PRO A 296 4.52 -17.88 -5.49
N LYS A 297 4.44 -16.83 -6.33
CA LYS A 297 4.61 -15.44 -5.85
C LYS A 297 3.51 -15.03 -4.87
N ASP A 298 2.29 -15.53 -5.08
CA ASP A 298 1.14 -15.16 -4.24
C ASP A 298 1.25 -15.67 -2.79
N LYS A 299 2.04 -16.73 -2.56
CA LYS A 299 2.30 -17.33 -1.24
C LYS A 299 3.07 -16.43 -0.28
N TYR A 300 3.87 -15.49 -0.79
CA TYR A 300 4.73 -14.62 0.01
C TYR A 300 4.03 -13.32 0.47
N HIS A 301 2.76 -13.11 0.10
CA HIS A 301 1.99 -11.96 0.53
C HIS A 301 1.68 -11.99 2.02
N LEU A 302 2.16 -10.98 2.75
CA LEU A 302 2.04 -10.92 4.22
C LEU A 302 0.65 -10.48 4.69
N MET A 303 -0.06 -9.64 3.92
CA MET A 303 -1.36 -9.08 4.28
C MET A 303 -2.30 -9.00 3.05
N PRO A 304 -2.74 -10.13 2.46
CA PRO A 304 -3.50 -10.10 1.22
C PRO A 304 -4.94 -9.58 1.41
N ILE A 305 -5.29 -8.54 0.66
CA ILE A 305 -6.63 -7.92 0.63
C ILE A 305 -7.07 -7.90 -0.85
N ILE A 306 -8.03 -8.74 -1.21
CA ILE A 306 -8.27 -9.10 -2.62
C ILE A 306 -9.39 -8.24 -3.22
N THR A 307 -9.20 -7.80 -4.47
CA THR A 307 -10.23 -7.06 -5.22
C THR A 307 -11.36 -7.98 -5.68
N PRO A 308 -12.64 -7.59 -5.54
CA PRO A 308 -13.80 -8.45 -5.85
C PRO A 308 -14.17 -8.56 -7.34
N ALA A 309 -13.61 -7.74 -8.22
CA ALA A 309 -13.87 -7.83 -9.65
C ALA A 309 -12.83 -8.72 -10.33
N TYR A 310 -13.25 -9.54 -11.31
CA TYR A 310 -12.34 -10.29 -12.16
C TYR A 310 -11.52 -9.36 -13.08
N PRO A 311 -10.21 -9.61 -13.29
CA PRO A 311 -9.37 -10.57 -12.56
C PRO A 311 -9.11 -10.12 -11.12
N CYS A 312 -9.34 -11.01 -10.15
CA CYS A 312 -9.15 -10.68 -8.73
C CYS A 312 -7.66 -10.60 -8.41
N MET A 313 -7.20 -9.50 -7.80
CA MET A 313 -5.79 -9.23 -7.49
C MET A 313 -5.59 -8.87 -6.01
N ASN A 314 -4.41 -9.13 -5.47
CA ASN A 314 -4.04 -8.60 -4.16
C ASN A 314 -3.76 -7.10 -4.24
N SER A 315 -4.59 -6.29 -3.58
CA SER A 315 -4.46 -4.84 -3.55
C SER A 315 -3.35 -4.32 -2.62
N SER A 316 -2.83 -5.17 -1.72
CA SER A 316 -1.88 -4.82 -0.65
C SER A 316 -0.55 -5.59 -0.75
N TYR A 317 -0.13 -5.92 -1.97
CA TYR A 317 1.15 -6.59 -2.27
C TYR A 317 2.39 -5.81 -1.79
N ASN A 318 2.27 -4.49 -1.56
CA ASN A 318 3.36 -3.66 -1.09
C ASN A 318 3.73 -3.85 0.39
N VAL A 319 2.89 -4.51 1.20
CA VAL A 319 3.11 -4.65 2.66
C VAL A 319 4.35 -5.49 2.98
N SER A 320 5.21 -4.97 3.86
CA SER A 320 6.45 -5.58 4.37
C SER A 320 6.31 -6.09 5.80
N THR A 321 7.34 -6.74 6.33
CA THR A 321 7.33 -7.28 7.70
C THR A 321 7.23 -6.17 8.74
N SER A 322 7.94 -5.06 8.54
CA SER A 322 7.91 -3.92 9.46
C SER A 322 6.59 -3.15 9.39
N THR A 323 6.05 -2.94 8.18
CA THR A 323 4.80 -2.20 7.97
C THR A 323 3.58 -2.97 8.44
N LEU A 324 3.50 -4.29 8.21
CA LEU A 324 2.47 -5.15 8.81
C LEU A 324 2.49 -5.05 10.34
N ARG A 325 3.66 -5.15 10.98
CA ARG A 325 3.76 -4.98 12.45
C ARG A 325 3.22 -3.63 12.90
N ILE A 326 3.59 -2.53 12.24
CA ILE A 326 3.14 -1.19 12.61
C ILE A 326 1.61 -1.07 12.51
N MET A 327 1.01 -1.66 11.47
CA MET A 327 -0.45 -1.68 11.33
C MET A 327 -1.12 -2.54 12.41
N MET A 328 -0.54 -3.68 12.79
CA MET A 328 -1.05 -4.51 13.90
C MET A 328 -0.92 -3.80 15.26
N ASP A 329 0.20 -3.12 15.53
CA ASP A 329 0.40 -2.31 16.75
C ASP A 329 -0.65 -1.18 16.84
N GLU A 330 -0.97 -0.52 15.72
CA GLU A 330 -1.99 0.54 15.66
C GLU A 330 -3.44 0.00 15.66
N PHE A 331 -3.71 -1.18 15.09
CA PHE A 331 -5.01 -1.85 15.23
C PHE A 331 -5.27 -2.25 16.68
N GLN A 332 -4.25 -2.74 17.38
CA GLN A 332 -4.28 -3.09 18.80
C GLN A 332 -4.57 -1.84 19.66
N ARG A 333 -3.86 -0.71 19.42
CA ARG A 333 -4.19 0.61 20.03
C ARG A 333 -5.65 1.02 19.77
N GLY A 334 -6.11 0.92 18.52
CA GLY A 334 -7.49 1.27 18.14
C GLY A 334 -8.54 0.38 18.82
N HIS A 335 -8.27 -0.91 18.96
CA HIS A 335 -9.14 -1.87 19.65
C HIS A 335 -9.30 -1.51 21.12
N GLU A 336 -8.19 -1.21 21.80
CA GLU A 336 -8.18 -0.91 23.23
C GLU A 336 -8.91 0.41 23.54
N ILE A 337 -8.69 1.45 22.74
CA ILE A 337 -9.42 2.73 22.84
C ILE A 337 -10.92 2.49 22.64
N CYS A 338 -11.31 1.71 21.63
CA CYS A 338 -12.72 1.37 21.43
C CYS A 338 -13.32 0.56 22.58
N GLU A 339 -12.56 -0.32 23.24
CA GLU A 339 -13.02 -1.04 24.44
C GLU A 339 -13.21 -0.13 25.65
N ALA A 340 -12.32 0.85 25.86
CA ALA A 340 -12.46 1.86 26.91
C ALA A 340 -13.69 2.75 26.66
N MET A 341 -13.91 3.17 25.41
CA MET A 341 -15.12 3.91 25.00
C MET A 341 -16.41 3.08 25.14
N GLU A 342 -16.38 1.76 24.86
CA GLU A 342 -17.53 0.87 25.08
C GLU A 342 -17.91 0.74 26.56
N LYS A 343 -16.94 0.85 27.48
CA LYS A 343 -17.16 0.82 28.94
C LYS A 343 -17.51 2.18 29.55
N ASN A 344 -17.45 3.26 28.75
CA ASN A 344 -17.51 4.66 29.21
C ASN A 344 -16.42 4.98 30.26
N GLU A 345 -15.18 4.52 30.05
CA GLU A 345 -14.03 4.95 30.85
C GLU A 345 -13.83 6.48 30.69
N ALA A 346 -13.56 7.17 31.79
CA ALA A 346 -13.33 8.62 31.77
C ALA A 346 -12.09 9.00 30.96
N ASP A 347 -12.08 10.20 30.38
CA ASP A 347 -10.98 10.78 29.61
C ASP A 347 -10.60 10.01 28.32
N VAL A 348 -11.47 9.14 27.79
CA VAL A 348 -11.26 8.44 26.50
C VAL A 348 -12.40 8.71 25.51
N ASP A 349 -12.04 9.20 24.31
CA ASP A 349 -12.98 9.72 23.32
C ASP A 349 -12.49 9.57 21.86
N TRP A 350 -13.17 10.27 20.93
CA TRP A 350 -12.80 10.29 19.51
C TRP A 350 -11.45 11.00 19.27
N ASP A 351 -11.14 12.10 19.95
CA ASP A 351 -9.84 12.77 19.85
C ASP A 351 -8.68 11.86 20.27
N THR A 352 -8.89 11.05 21.31
CA THR A 352 -7.95 10.02 21.76
C THR A 352 -7.67 9.00 20.65
N LEU A 353 -8.71 8.56 19.92
CA LEU A 353 -8.56 7.67 18.77
C LEU A 353 -7.77 8.33 17.63
N PHE A 354 -8.05 9.61 17.34
CA PHE A 354 -7.48 10.39 16.22
C PHE A 354 -6.22 11.21 16.54
N GLU A 355 -5.63 11.06 17.73
CA GLU A 355 -4.32 11.63 18.11
C GLU A 355 -3.27 11.36 17.01
N PRO A 356 -2.44 12.34 16.58
CA PRO A 356 -1.40 12.10 15.59
C PRO A 356 -0.34 11.08 16.08
N PHE A 357 0.18 10.24 15.18
CA PHE A 357 1.36 9.42 15.51
C PHE A 357 2.60 10.31 15.63
N THR A 358 3.23 10.35 16.81
CA THR A 358 4.38 11.22 17.11
C THR A 358 5.69 10.66 16.51
N PHE A 359 5.75 10.56 15.19
CA PHE A 359 6.80 9.84 14.43
C PHE A 359 8.22 10.21 14.85
N PHE A 360 8.53 11.51 14.91
CA PHE A 360 9.86 12.03 15.26
C PHE A 360 10.20 11.91 16.76
N GLU A 361 9.26 11.47 17.59
CA GLU A 361 9.50 11.14 19.00
C GLU A 361 9.59 9.64 19.24
N ALA A 362 8.89 8.80 18.48
CA ALA A 362 8.82 7.35 18.69
C ALA A 362 10.20 6.66 18.67
N TYR A 363 11.06 7.01 17.70
CA TYR A 363 12.32 6.31 17.45
C TYR A 363 13.56 7.04 18.01
N LYS A 364 14.58 6.26 18.39
CA LYS A 364 15.89 6.79 18.83
C LYS A 364 16.78 7.18 17.65
N ASN A 365 16.60 6.50 16.52
CA ASN A 365 17.39 6.58 15.29
C ASN A 365 16.47 6.67 14.09
N TYR A 366 16.91 7.36 13.04
CA TYR A 366 16.22 7.47 11.77
C TYR A 366 17.22 7.35 10.62
N LEU A 367 16.75 6.90 9.46
CA LEU A 367 17.33 7.31 8.18
C LEU A 367 16.67 8.61 7.73
N ARG A 368 17.48 9.48 7.13
CA ARG A 368 17.07 10.65 6.38
C ARG A 368 17.50 10.43 4.93
N ILE A 369 16.56 10.50 3.99
CA ILE A 369 16.79 10.37 2.55
C ILE A 369 16.52 11.75 1.95
N ASP A 370 17.56 12.41 1.46
CA ASP A 370 17.47 13.76 0.91
C ASP A 370 17.61 13.73 -0.60
N ILE A 371 16.77 14.48 -1.30
CA ILE A 371 16.82 14.66 -2.76
C ILE A 371 16.81 16.15 -3.14
N SER A 372 17.37 16.45 -4.30
CA SER A 372 17.35 17.78 -4.92
C SER A 372 17.36 17.67 -6.44
N ALA A 373 16.97 18.76 -7.11
CA ALA A 373 17.12 18.97 -8.55
C ALA A 373 17.44 20.45 -8.84
N GLU A 374 17.68 20.81 -10.10
CA GLU A 374 17.98 22.19 -10.51
C GLU A 374 16.72 23.05 -10.81
N ASN A 375 15.54 22.43 -10.96
CA ASN A 375 14.27 23.11 -11.20
C ASN A 375 13.08 22.29 -10.63
N ALA A 376 11.88 22.87 -10.65
CA ALA A 376 10.69 22.30 -10.02
C ALA A 376 10.13 21.05 -10.74
N ASP A 377 10.14 21.02 -12.08
CA ASP A 377 9.67 19.88 -12.85
C ASP A 377 10.59 18.66 -12.69
N ASP A 378 11.89 18.89 -12.71
CA ASP A 378 12.87 17.84 -12.43
C ASP A 378 12.83 17.37 -10.98
N LEU A 379 12.53 18.26 -10.01
CA LEU A 379 12.27 17.83 -8.64
C LEU A 379 10.99 16.98 -8.56
N ARG A 380 9.90 17.35 -9.25
CA ARG A 380 8.64 16.59 -9.26
C ARG A 380 8.85 15.17 -9.80
N ASN A 381 9.52 15.06 -10.95
CA ASN A 381 9.81 13.77 -11.58
C ASN A 381 10.78 12.93 -10.74
N TRP A 382 11.84 13.54 -10.21
CA TRP A 382 12.81 12.87 -9.34
C TRP A 382 12.19 12.44 -8.00
N LYS A 383 11.28 13.25 -7.44
CA LYS A 383 10.50 12.93 -6.23
C LYS A 383 9.73 11.63 -6.45
N GLY A 384 8.90 11.55 -7.49
CA GLY A 384 8.08 10.36 -7.78
C GLY A 384 8.92 9.10 -8.03
N TRP A 385 10.03 9.21 -8.79
CA TRP A 385 10.94 8.09 -9.05
C TRP A 385 11.60 7.53 -7.78
N VAL A 386 11.99 8.42 -6.86
CA VAL A 386 12.61 8.04 -5.58
C VAL A 386 11.57 7.51 -4.59
N GLU A 387 10.41 8.15 -4.50
CA GLU A 387 9.30 7.75 -3.64
C GLU A 387 8.87 6.31 -3.92
N SER A 388 8.67 5.96 -5.21
CA SER A 388 8.31 4.62 -5.65
C SER A 388 9.37 3.54 -5.36
N ARG A 389 10.55 3.93 -4.84
CA ARG A 389 11.66 3.04 -4.48
C ARG A 389 11.99 3.04 -2.99
N LEU A 390 11.38 3.89 -2.16
CA LEU A 390 11.59 3.88 -0.70
C LEU A 390 11.18 2.54 -0.06
N ARG A 391 10.17 1.85 -0.61
CA ARG A 391 9.85 0.45 -0.26
C ARG A 391 11.04 -0.50 -0.45
N GLN A 392 11.79 -0.36 -1.54
CA GLN A 392 12.94 -1.24 -1.81
C GLN A 392 14.10 -1.03 -0.82
N LEU A 393 14.30 0.19 -0.29
CA LEU A 393 15.23 0.40 0.83
C LEU A 393 14.74 -0.31 2.11
N THR A 394 13.43 -0.27 2.39
CA THR A 394 12.82 -0.98 3.53
C THR A 394 13.04 -2.50 3.42
N LEU A 395 12.72 -3.09 2.26
CA LEU A 395 12.91 -4.53 2.01
C LEU A 395 14.38 -4.95 2.07
N LYS A 396 15.31 -4.16 1.49
CA LYS A 396 16.75 -4.43 1.58
C LYS A 396 17.27 -4.36 3.03
N ILE A 397 16.75 -3.48 3.88
CA ILE A 397 17.12 -3.46 5.32
C ILE A 397 16.53 -4.65 6.07
N GLU A 398 15.27 -5.01 5.82
CA GLU A 398 14.65 -6.23 6.39
C GLU A 398 15.46 -7.48 6.00
N ARG A 399 15.83 -7.63 4.72
CA ARG A 399 16.68 -8.72 4.20
C ARG A 399 18.07 -8.74 4.83
N HIS A 400 18.83 -7.64 4.72
CA HIS A 400 20.25 -7.62 5.10
C HIS A 400 20.47 -7.62 6.63
N THR A 401 19.41 -7.49 7.42
CA THR A 401 19.47 -7.61 8.90
C THR A 401 18.68 -8.80 9.43
N TYR A 402 18.26 -9.75 8.58
CA TYR A 402 17.48 -10.93 8.96
C TYR A 402 16.24 -10.59 9.81
N ASN A 403 15.54 -9.51 9.44
CA ASN A 403 14.41 -8.93 10.16
C ASN A 403 14.69 -8.48 11.60
N MET A 404 15.97 -8.31 12.00
CA MET A 404 16.36 -7.81 13.33
C MET A 404 16.29 -6.28 13.43
N LEU A 405 16.51 -5.55 12.32
CA LEU A 405 16.30 -4.10 12.24
C LEU A 405 14.99 -3.82 11.50
N GLN A 406 14.06 -3.18 12.20
CA GLN A 406 12.72 -2.85 11.72
C GLN A 406 12.65 -1.38 11.31
N CYS A 407 11.98 -1.11 10.19
CA CYS A 407 11.88 0.22 9.59
C CYS A 407 10.44 0.72 9.59
N HIS A 408 10.20 1.95 10.05
CA HIS A 408 8.95 2.67 9.88
C HIS A 408 9.17 3.77 8.83
N PRO A 409 8.85 3.55 7.54
CA PRO A 409 8.92 4.62 6.54
C PRO A 409 7.83 5.66 6.82
N HIS A 410 8.17 6.96 6.83
CA HIS A 410 7.15 8.00 6.95
C HIS A 410 6.33 8.07 5.63
N PRO A 411 4.99 8.12 5.67
CA PRO A 411 4.15 8.11 4.46
C PRO A 411 4.30 9.29 3.51
N GLY A 412 4.80 10.43 4.00
CA GLY A 412 4.96 11.67 3.23
C GLY A 412 6.32 12.33 3.39
N ASP A 413 6.61 13.32 2.55
CA ASP A 413 7.86 14.06 2.52
C ASP A 413 7.85 15.37 3.33
N PHE A 414 9.04 15.95 3.48
CA PHE A 414 9.27 17.21 4.20
C PHE A 414 10.19 18.11 3.37
N SER A 415 9.68 19.27 2.94
CA SER A 415 10.49 20.32 2.34
C SER A 415 10.97 21.33 3.40
N ASP A 416 12.19 21.84 3.21
CA ASP A 416 12.71 22.96 3.99
C ASP A 416 12.32 24.25 3.24
N LYS A 417 11.53 25.14 3.86
CA LYS A 417 11.09 26.39 3.20
C LYS A 417 12.24 27.31 2.78
N SER A 418 13.45 27.12 3.32
CA SER A 418 14.67 27.81 2.87
C SER A 418 15.31 27.21 1.60
N LYS A 419 14.83 26.05 1.13
CA LYS A 419 15.38 25.28 0.00
C LYS A 419 14.24 24.67 -0.85
N PRO A 420 13.57 25.47 -1.70
CA PRO A 420 12.42 24.99 -2.47
C PRO A 420 12.74 23.87 -3.47
N LEU A 421 14.00 23.72 -3.88
CA LEU A 421 14.47 22.67 -4.79
C LEU A 421 15.00 21.42 -4.08
N TYR A 422 14.54 21.16 -2.85
CA TYR A 422 15.05 20.12 -1.95
C TYR A 422 13.94 19.49 -1.10
N CYS A 423 14.01 18.18 -0.91
CA CYS A 423 12.99 17.37 -0.24
C CYS A 423 13.66 16.27 0.60
N SER A 424 13.14 16.01 1.81
CA SER A 424 13.61 14.99 2.75
C SER A 424 12.51 13.98 3.09
N TYR A 425 12.82 12.69 2.98
CA TYR A 425 12.04 11.59 3.55
C TYR A 425 12.72 11.02 4.79
N PHE A 426 11.95 10.36 5.66
CA PHE A 426 12.47 9.76 6.89
C PHE A 426 11.98 8.33 7.11
N MET A 427 12.83 7.50 7.72
CA MET A 427 12.46 6.16 8.18
C MET A 427 12.90 5.98 9.63
N GLY A 428 11.97 5.68 10.54
CA GLY A 428 12.27 5.35 11.94
C GLY A 428 12.93 3.98 12.06
N LEU A 429 13.99 3.85 12.85
CA LEU A 429 14.74 2.60 13.04
C LEU A 429 14.59 2.06 14.47
N GLN A 430 14.22 0.79 14.59
CA GLN A 430 14.07 0.07 15.86
C GLN A 430 14.57 -1.39 15.75
N ARG A 431 15.13 -1.96 16.82
CA ARG A 431 15.43 -3.39 16.88
C ARG A 431 14.16 -4.20 17.18
N LYS A 432 14.03 -5.37 16.56
CA LYS A 432 12.99 -6.36 16.90
C LYS A 432 13.01 -6.63 18.41
N GLN A 433 11.86 -6.46 19.07
CA GLN A 433 11.72 -6.67 20.51
C GLN A 433 11.74 -8.17 20.84
N GLY A 434 12.21 -8.53 22.04
CA GLY A 434 12.25 -9.92 22.54
C GLY A 434 13.49 -10.74 22.17
N VAL A 435 14.39 -10.22 21.32
CA VAL A 435 15.70 -10.86 21.04
C VAL A 435 16.71 -10.47 22.13
N PRO A 436 17.45 -11.43 22.73
CA PRO A 436 18.59 -11.10 23.60
C PRO A 436 19.67 -10.36 22.80
N VAL A 437 20.07 -9.17 23.26
CA VAL A 437 21.07 -8.32 22.57
C VAL A 437 22.38 -8.38 23.33
N GLY A 438 23.47 -8.75 22.64
CA GLY A 438 24.82 -8.52 23.17
C GLY A 438 25.11 -7.02 23.22
N GLU A 439 25.52 -6.50 24.38
CA GLU A 439 25.80 -5.07 24.55
C GLU A 439 26.93 -4.60 23.62
N GLY A 440 26.58 -3.99 22.49
CA GLY A 440 27.53 -3.40 21.55
C GLY A 440 27.31 -3.74 20.08
N GLU A 441 26.50 -4.76 19.74
CA GLU A 441 26.19 -5.10 18.34
C GLU A 441 25.70 -3.87 17.56
N GLN A 442 26.16 -3.69 16.32
CA GLN A 442 25.72 -2.60 15.43
C GLN A 442 25.31 -3.17 14.07
N PHE A 443 24.22 -2.65 13.51
CA PHE A 443 23.81 -2.99 12.14
C PHE A 443 24.56 -2.10 11.15
N ASP A 444 25.46 -2.68 10.37
CA ASP A 444 26.08 -2.00 9.24
C ASP A 444 25.20 -2.09 8.00
N ILE A 445 24.47 -1.02 7.73
CA ILE A 445 23.61 -0.87 6.55
C ILE A 445 24.27 -0.03 5.43
N ARG A 446 25.58 0.24 5.50
CA ARG A 446 26.28 1.07 4.51
C ARG A 446 26.25 0.45 3.10
N LEU A 447 26.40 -0.87 3.00
CA LEU A 447 26.27 -1.59 1.73
C LEU A 447 24.83 -1.53 1.19
N THR A 448 23.85 -1.83 2.03
CA THR A 448 22.41 -1.73 1.74
C THR A 448 22.02 -0.35 1.18
N VAL A 449 22.53 0.72 1.79
CA VAL A 449 22.33 2.10 1.36
C VAL A 449 23.07 2.42 0.04
N LYS A 450 24.27 1.87 -0.16
CA LYS A 450 25.03 2.02 -1.41
C LYS A 450 24.27 1.40 -2.59
N GLU A 451 23.81 0.16 -2.45
CA GLU A 451 23.00 -0.54 -3.46
C GLU A 451 21.72 0.22 -3.80
N PHE A 452 20.96 0.65 -2.79
CA PHE A 452 19.74 1.42 -2.99
C PHE A 452 20.03 2.71 -3.79
N LYS A 453 21.09 3.44 -3.43
CA LYS A 453 21.51 4.63 -4.20
C LYS A 453 21.95 4.30 -5.62
N GLN A 454 22.57 3.15 -5.87
CA GLN A 454 22.94 2.70 -7.21
C GLN A 454 21.69 2.40 -8.06
N ALA A 455 20.74 1.60 -7.54
CA ALA A 455 19.48 1.28 -8.22
C ALA A 455 18.64 2.54 -8.52
N VAL A 456 18.54 3.48 -7.57
CA VAL A 456 17.88 4.78 -7.78
C VAL A 456 18.59 5.63 -8.85
N SER A 457 19.92 5.53 -8.96
CA SER A 457 20.72 6.27 -9.95
C SER A 457 20.60 5.74 -11.38
N MET A 458 19.98 4.58 -11.60
CA MET A 458 19.72 3.98 -12.93
C MET A 458 18.52 4.62 -13.67
N TYR A 459 17.96 5.72 -13.16
CA TYR A 459 16.87 6.44 -13.82
C TYR A 459 17.29 6.95 -15.19
N THR A 460 16.61 6.49 -16.24
CA THR A 460 16.94 6.82 -17.64
C THR A 460 16.76 8.29 -17.99
N LEU A 461 15.84 8.99 -17.31
CA LEU A 461 15.59 10.43 -17.49
C LEU A 461 16.38 11.30 -16.48
N ARG A 462 17.42 10.74 -15.84
CA ARG A 462 18.21 11.46 -14.84
C ARG A 462 19.07 12.55 -15.47
N LYS A 463 18.84 13.79 -15.03
CA LYS A 463 19.59 14.98 -15.44
C LYS A 463 20.71 15.34 -14.43
N PRO A 464 21.59 16.29 -14.77
CA PRO A 464 22.31 17.10 -13.78
C PRO A 464 21.39 17.63 -12.67
N GLY A 465 21.96 17.99 -11.52
CA GLY A 465 21.20 18.44 -10.36
C GLY A 465 20.44 17.35 -9.58
N MET A 466 19.94 16.31 -10.26
CA MET A 466 19.22 15.18 -9.63
C MET A 466 20.15 14.37 -8.74
N GLN A 467 20.13 14.66 -7.44
CA GLN A 467 20.97 14.05 -6.43
C GLN A 467 20.14 13.29 -5.38
N ILE A 468 20.75 12.29 -4.76
CA ILE A 468 20.20 11.58 -3.60
C ILE A 468 21.28 11.36 -2.53
N SER A 469 20.97 11.72 -1.30
CA SER A 469 21.76 11.41 -0.11
C SER A 469 20.95 10.54 0.85
N VAL A 470 21.62 9.69 1.62
CA VAL A 470 21.00 8.86 2.65
C VAL A 470 21.93 8.90 3.87
N ALA A 471 21.42 9.34 5.00
CA ALA A 471 22.19 9.53 6.22
C ALA A 471 21.46 8.96 7.45
N HIS A 472 22.21 8.37 8.38
CA HIS A 472 21.71 8.07 9.72
C HIS A 472 21.67 9.36 10.54
N VAL A 473 20.55 9.60 11.23
CA VAL A 473 20.41 10.69 12.21
C VAL A 473 19.82 10.15 13.51
N THR A 474 20.35 10.58 14.65
CA THR A 474 19.71 10.31 15.95
C THR A 474 18.56 11.28 16.17
N ARG A 475 17.59 10.93 17.01
CA ARG A 475 16.46 11.82 17.38
C ARG A 475 16.91 13.21 17.86
N ARG A 476 18.09 13.32 18.48
CA ARG A 476 18.66 14.59 18.96
C ARG A 476 19.09 15.51 17.81
N ASN A 477 19.42 14.94 16.66
CA ASN A 477 20.01 15.61 15.50
C ASN A 477 19.04 15.69 14.31
N LEU A 478 17.76 15.35 14.50
CA LEU A 478 16.71 15.65 13.51
C LEU A 478 16.66 17.16 13.24
N PRO A 479 16.52 17.60 11.98
CA PRO A 479 16.43 19.03 11.65
C PRO A 479 15.17 19.64 12.26
N ASN A 480 15.15 20.95 12.48
CA ASN A 480 14.01 21.60 13.14
C ASN A 480 12.75 21.64 12.27
N PHE A 481 12.88 21.67 10.94
CA PHE A 481 11.73 21.82 10.02
C PHE A 481 10.73 20.65 10.03
N VAL A 482 11.06 19.49 10.60
CA VAL A 482 10.13 18.34 10.72
C VAL A 482 9.20 18.42 11.93
N PHE A 483 9.37 19.42 12.79
CA PHE A 483 8.49 19.67 13.93
C PHE A 483 7.55 20.86 13.60
N PRO A 484 6.28 20.83 14.05
CA PRO A 484 5.34 21.94 13.86
C PRO A 484 5.94 23.29 14.31
N GLY A 485 5.75 24.33 13.49
CA GLY A 485 6.34 25.66 13.71
C GLY A 485 7.88 25.71 13.73
N GLY A 486 8.58 24.63 13.39
CA GLY A 486 10.03 24.50 13.57
C GLY A 486 10.47 24.29 15.03
N VAL A 487 9.53 24.14 15.96
CA VAL A 487 9.81 24.04 17.40
C VAL A 487 9.79 22.58 17.83
N ARG A 488 10.95 22.05 18.24
CA ARG A 488 11.01 20.70 18.80
C ARG A 488 10.27 20.64 20.15
N PRO A 489 9.34 19.68 20.36
CA PRO A 489 8.62 19.52 21.62
C PRO A 489 9.52 19.51 22.86
N SER A 490 9.09 20.24 23.89
CA SER A 490 9.72 20.24 25.21
C SER A 490 9.68 18.84 25.81
N ARG A 491 10.83 18.31 26.25
CA ARG A 491 10.90 16.94 26.75
C ARG A 491 9.96 16.74 27.95
N PRO A 492 9.04 15.75 27.93
CA PRO A 492 8.53 15.19 29.17
C PRO A 492 9.70 14.72 30.05
N SER A 493 9.54 14.81 31.36
CA SER A 493 10.55 14.33 32.31
C SER A 493 10.72 12.80 32.17
N LYS A 494 11.83 12.25 32.68
CA LYS A 494 12.10 10.80 32.57
C LYS A 494 10.93 9.93 33.05
N GLY A 495 10.25 10.36 34.13
CA GLY A 495 9.05 9.68 34.63
C GLY A 495 7.90 9.69 33.63
N THR A 496 7.58 10.84 33.02
CA THR A 496 6.43 10.94 32.10
C THR A 496 6.61 10.18 30.80
N TRP A 497 7.82 10.03 30.25
CA TRP A 497 8.00 9.29 28.99
C TRP A 497 7.90 7.78 29.16
N ASP A 498 8.42 7.22 30.25
CA ASP A 498 8.22 5.81 30.57
C ASP A 498 6.78 5.58 31.10
N SER A 499 6.15 6.54 31.78
CA SER A 499 4.73 6.47 32.14
C SER A 499 3.79 6.54 30.93
N ARG A 500 4.02 7.38 29.91
CA ARG A 500 3.17 7.44 28.71
C ARG A 500 3.24 6.12 27.93
N ARG A 501 4.46 5.57 27.76
CA ARG A 501 4.64 4.22 27.18
C ARG A 501 4.15 3.10 28.08
N ALA A 502 4.13 3.27 29.40
CA ALA A 502 3.52 2.33 30.34
C ALA A 502 1.99 2.49 30.44
N LEU A 503 1.41 3.60 29.97
CA LEU A 503 -0.03 3.78 29.82
C LEU A 503 -0.48 3.09 28.52
N GLU A 504 0.16 3.41 27.39
CA GLU A 504 0.06 2.68 26.12
C GLU A 504 0.20 1.15 26.32
N ARG A 505 1.14 0.71 27.17
CA ARG A 505 1.30 -0.71 27.50
C ARG A 505 0.37 -1.24 28.59
N LYS A 506 -0.12 -0.43 29.53
CA LYS A 506 -1.09 -0.88 30.55
C LYS A 506 -2.41 -1.22 29.89
N VAL A 507 -2.89 -0.30 29.05
CA VAL A 507 -4.06 -0.44 28.19
C VAL A 507 -3.93 -1.70 27.32
N SER A 508 -2.72 -2.02 26.85
CA SER A 508 -2.38 -3.26 26.12
C SER A 508 -2.05 -4.51 26.95
N SER A 509 -2.23 -4.50 28.28
CA SER A 509 -1.73 -5.59 29.17
C SER A 509 -2.79 -6.46 29.84
N HIS A 510 -4.07 -6.36 29.43
CA HIS A 510 -5.19 -6.95 30.18
C HIS A 510 -6.04 -7.99 29.42
N THR A 511 -5.41 -9.00 28.80
CA THR A 511 -6.07 -10.33 28.67
C THR A 511 -5.08 -11.50 28.44
N LYS A 512 -4.82 -12.30 29.49
CA LYS A 512 -4.53 -13.74 29.41
C LYS A 512 -4.86 -14.43 30.76
N PRO A 513 -5.86 -15.32 30.83
CA PRO A 513 -6.13 -16.12 32.03
C PRO A 513 -5.52 -17.55 31.96
N GLY A 514 -5.13 -18.09 33.12
CA GLY A 514 -5.18 -19.54 33.42
C GLY A 514 -3.95 -20.42 33.17
N ALA A 515 -3.06 -20.53 34.17
CA ALA A 515 -2.26 -21.70 34.62
C ALA A 515 -1.19 -21.18 35.62
N ASP A 516 -1.24 -21.35 36.96
CA ASP A 516 -1.35 -22.55 37.81
C ASP A 516 -0.04 -23.39 37.84
N ASP A 517 0.61 -23.71 38.97
CA ASP A 517 0.69 -23.15 40.34
C ASP A 517 2.17 -23.23 40.80
N GLY A 518 2.60 -22.49 41.83
CA GLY A 518 4.03 -22.38 42.16
C GLY A 518 4.42 -21.65 43.45
N ARG A 519 3.78 -21.95 44.59
CA ARG A 519 4.13 -21.35 45.89
C ARG A 519 5.58 -21.65 46.34
N LYS A 520 6.35 -20.61 46.72
CA LYS A 520 7.06 -20.56 48.03
C LYS A 520 7.56 -19.16 48.40
N ARG A 521 7.94 -19.01 49.68
CA ARG A 521 8.12 -17.71 50.37
C ARG A 521 9.54 -17.15 50.28
N LYS A 522 9.60 -15.82 50.27
CA LYS A 522 10.73 -14.96 50.63
C LYS A 522 11.19 -15.23 52.07
N GLN A 523 12.51 -15.30 52.29
CA GLN A 523 13.16 -14.99 53.56
C GLN A 523 14.53 -14.38 53.29
N THR A 524 14.89 -13.33 54.03
CA THR A 524 16.23 -12.72 54.11
C THR A 524 17.04 -13.39 55.22
N ASP A 525 18.35 -13.12 55.30
CA ASP A 525 18.97 -12.44 56.46
C ASP A 525 20.50 -12.30 56.22
N ASP A 526 21.21 -11.66 57.15
CA ASP A 526 22.44 -10.92 56.90
C ASP A 526 23.77 -11.61 57.35
N ASN A 527 24.83 -11.31 56.58
CA ASN A 527 26.20 -10.91 56.99
C ASN A 527 27.07 -11.75 57.98
N VAL A 528 28.38 -11.84 57.70
CA VAL A 528 29.55 -11.60 58.62
C VAL A 528 30.89 -12.04 57.98
N ASP A 529 31.98 -11.30 58.27
CA ASP A 529 33.37 -11.49 57.80
C ASP A 529 34.13 -12.73 58.34
N THR A 530 35.30 -13.06 57.77
CA THR A 530 36.64 -12.94 58.44
C THR A 530 37.83 -13.56 57.67
N HIS A 531 38.72 -12.70 57.16
CA HIS A 531 40.21 -12.76 57.05
C HIS A 531 41.08 -14.04 56.79
N LEU A 532 41.96 -13.89 55.77
CA LEU A 532 43.47 -14.00 55.77
C LEU A 532 44.28 -15.23 55.21
N ARG A 533 45.18 -14.86 54.25
CA ARG A 533 46.64 -15.14 54.10
C ARG A 533 47.20 -16.37 53.33
N ASN A 534 48.15 -16.02 52.43
CA ASN A 534 49.41 -16.70 52.04
C ASN A 534 49.36 -17.98 51.15
N ALA A 535 50.34 -18.28 50.28
CA ALA A 535 51.41 -17.47 49.63
C ALA A 535 52.17 -18.27 48.52
N LYS A 536 52.91 -17.56 47.64
CA LYS A 536 54.04 -18.02 46.76
C LYS A 536 53.72 -18.99 45.58
N CYS A 537 54.55 -19.12 44.52
CA CYS A 537 55.39 -18.19 43.73
C CYS A 537 56.04 -18.94 42.52
N HIS A 538 56.61 -18.19 41.55
CA HIS A 538 57.47 -18.64 40.42
C HIS A 538 56.81 -19.49 39.31
N ALA A 539 57.37 -19.68 38.10
CA ALA A 539 58.16 -18.88 37.13
C ALA A 539 58.31 -19.75 35.82
N THR A 540 58.85 -19.36 34.65
CA THR A 540 59.53 -18.15 34.12
C THR A 540 59.32 -18.08 32.58
N MET A 541 59.54 -16.93 31.93
CA MET A 541 59.82 -16.85 30.48
C MET A 541 61.31 -17.12 30.19
N PRO A 542 61.67 -17.41 28.92
CA PRO A 542 62.62 -16.51 28.24
C PRO A 542 62.19 -16.15 26.80
N SER A 543 62.92 -15.19 26.21
CA SER A 543 62.68 -14.64 24.86
C SER A 543 64.01 -14.40 24.14
N SER A 544 64.06 -14.65 22.83
CA SER A 544 65.16 -14.19 21.96
C SER A 544 64.69 -13.97 20.52
N SER A 545 65.44 -13.11 19.80
CA SER A 545 65.19 -12.65 18.43
C SER A 545 66.09 -13.35 17.40
N GLY A 546 65.69 -13.35 16.12
CA GLY A 546 66.52 -13.80 14.99
C GLY A 546 65.91 -13.41 13.64
N GLU A 547 66.76 -13.19 12.63
CA GLU A 547 66.38 -12.60 11.33
C GLU A 547 66.81 -13.45 10.11
N PHE A 548 66.07 -13.26 8.99
CA PHE A 548 66.50 -13.35 7.58
C PHE A 548 66.93 -14.69 6.91
N ARG A 549 66.10 -15.07 5.91
CA ARG A 549 66.40 -15.53 4.52
C ARG A 549 67.17 -16.84 4.18
N GLU A 550 66.56 -17.55 3.21
CA GLU A 550 67.11 -18.32 2.05
C GLU A 550 68.22 -19.40 2.24
N GLY A 551 68.12 -20.61 1.67
CA GLY A 551 67.01 -21.27 0.95
C GLY A 551 67.44 -22.45 0.05
N SER A 552 66.50 -23.37 -0.25
CA SER A 552 66.50 -24.33 -1.39
C SER A 552 67.64 -25.40 -1.45
N PRO A 553 67.63 -26.37 -2.40
CA PRO A 553 66.55 -26.89 -3.27
C PRO A 553 66.31 -28.41 -3.11
N ILE A 554 65.31 -28.98 -3.83
CA ILE A 554 65.50 -30.03 -4.85
C ILE A 554 64.18 -30.24 -5.64
N MET A 555 64.36 -30.54 -6.93
CA MET A 555 63.45 -30.84 -8.06
C MET A 555 62.12 -31.59 -7.80
N SER A 556 61.12 -31.63 -8.70
CA SER A 556 60.65 -30.80 -9.86
C SER A 556 59.35 -31.48 -10.44
N THR A 557 58.68 -31.15 -11.56
CA THR A 557 58.76 -30.15 -12.66
C THR A 557 57.38 -30.06 -13.36
N ILE A 558 57.06 -28.94 -14.05
CA ILE A 558 56.13 -28.83 -15.22
C ILE A 558 54.62 -29.07 -14.95
N SER A 559 53.67 -28.50 -15.73
CA SER A 559 53.35 -27.08 -16.00
C SER A 559 52.03 -26.95 -16.78
N SER A 560 51.26 -25.88 -16.52
CA SER A 560 50.37 -25.14 -17.43
C SER A 560 49.51 -25.87 -18.51
N SER A 561 48.19 -25.82 -18.31
CA SER A 561 47.13 -25.44 -19.29
C SER A 561 47.02 -26.11 -20.67
N SER A 562 45.80 -26.56 -21.02
CA SER A 562 44.98 -26.11 -22.18
C SER A 562 44.10 -27.21 -22.82
N ILE A 563 43.05 -26.76 -23.54
CA ILE A 563 42.32 -27.45 -24.63
C ILE A 563 41.25 -28.51 -24.27
N ASN A 564 40.16 -28.37 -25.02
CA ASN A 564 38.96 -29.18 -25.24
C ASN A 564 39.11 -30.71 -25.11
N LEU A 565 37.99 -31.35 -24.78
CA LEU A 565 37.37 -32.29 -25.74
C LEU A 565 35.88 -31.98 -25.94
N GLN A 566 35.39 -32.30 -27.13
CA GLN A 566 34.06 -32.08 -27.68
C GLN A 566 33.79 -33.26 -28.65
N PHE A 567 32.54 -33.53 -29.03
CA PHE A 567 32.14 -34.56 -30.03
C PHE A 567 32.41 -36.03 -29.59
N GLU A 568 31.85 -37.10 -30.20
CA GLU A 568 31.14 -37.25 -31.49
C GLU A 568 29.75 -37.93 -31.44
N HIS A 569 29.01 -37.67 -32.52
CA HIS A 569 27.90 -38.37 -33.18
C HIS A 569 27.51 -39.82 -32.78
N MET A 570 26.21 -40.11 -32.87
CA MET A 570 25.66 -40.82 -34.04
C MET A 570 24.24 -40.36 -34.38
N ASP A 571 24.00 -40.09 -35.67
CA ASP A 571 22.69 -39.83 -36.26
C ASP A 571 21.99 -41.15 -36.67
N ALA A 572 20.65 -41.15 -36.76
CA ALA A 572 19.92 -41.45 -38.01
C ALA A 572 18.40 -41.70 -37.83
N ASN A 573 17.65 -41.21 -38.83
CA ASN A 573 16.46 -41.78 -39.47
C ASN A 573 15.18 -42.20 -38.69
N GLU A 574 14.17 -41.35 -38.85
CA GLU A 574 13.00 -41.56 -39.75
C GLU A 574 11.96 -42.71 -39.58
N LEU A 575 10.72 -42.27 -39.81
CA LEU A 575 9.59 -42.95 -40.50
C LEU A 575 8.68 -43.96 -39.77
N ALA A 576 7.38 -43.83 -40.13
CA ALA A 576 6.25 -44.77 -40.00
C ALA A 576 5.90 -45.31 -38.59
N GLY A 577 4.65 -45.30 -38.11
CA GLY A 577 3.39 -44.81 -38.68
C GLY A 577 2.61 -45.85 -39.50
N SER A 578 1.54 -46.43 -38.92
CA SER A 578 0.38 -46.93 -39.69
C SER A 578 -0.85 -47.19 -38.81
N ASN A 579 -1.95 -46.53 -39.16
CA ASN A 579 -3.36 -46.95 -39.14
C ASN A 579 -3.76 -48.25 -38.39
N ARG A 580 -4.91 -48.17 -37.68
CA ARG A 580 -6.14 -48.81 -38.21
C ARG A 580 -7.45 -48.19 -37.73
N GLU A 581 -8.51 -48.56 -38.44
CA GLU A 581 -9.81 -47.87 -38.52
C GLU A 581 -10.87 -48.39 -37.53
N LYS A 582 -11.94 -47.59 -37.37
CA LYS A 582 -13.37 -47.97 -37.28
C LYS A 582 -13.80 -49.22 -36.49
N VAL A 583 -14.84 -49.07 -35.66
CA VAL A 583 -16.22 -49.51 -35.98
C VAL A 583 -17.20 -48.87 -34.98
N GLU A 584 -18.49 -48.88 -35.29
CA GLU A 584 -19.54 -48.04 -34.70
C GLU A 584 -20.70 -48.89 -34.11
N ASN A 585 -21.56 -48.25 -33.31
CA ASN A 585 -22.93 -48.64 -32.92
C ASN A 585 -23.19 -49.74 -31.87
N ASN A 586 -23.70 -49.26 -30.72
CA ASN A 586 -25.02 -49.58 -30.12
C ASN A 586 -25.47 -51.04 -29.93
N LEU A 587 -25.92 -51.33 -28.69
CA LEU A 587 -27.12 -52.14 -28.44
C LEU A 587 -27.74 -51.81 -27.08
N THR A 588 -29.07 -51.86 -27.01
CA THR A 588 -29.91 -51.70 -25.81
C THR A 588 -30.47 -53.06 -25.37
N ASP A 589 -30.70 -53.28 -24.08
CA ASP A 589 -32.06 -53.56 -23.54
C ASP A 589 -32.13 -53.51 -21.99
N SER A 590 -33.26 -53.96 -21.44
CA SER A 590 -33.82 -53.62 -20.12
C SER A 590 -34.05 -54.85 -19.20
N ILE A 591 -34.86 -54.67 -18.14
CA ILE A 591 -35.64 -55.69 -17.37
C ILE A 591 -35.15 -56.09 -15.94
N ARG A 592 -35.63 -55.31 -14.96
CA ARG A 592 -36.59 -55.69 -13.87
C ARG A 592 -36.23 -56.72 -12.77
N GLY A 593 -36.31 -56.28 -11.50
CA GLY A 593 -36.60 -57.11 -10.31
C GLY A 593 -36.05 -56.53 -9.00
N SER A 594 -36.66 -56.65 -7.79
CA SER A 594 -38.03 -56.45 -7.26
C SER A 594 -38.19 -57.24 -5.94
N ARG A 595 -39.00 -56.75 -4.97
CA ARG A 595 -39.26 -57.27 -3.58
C ARG A 595 -38.17 -56.97 -2.54
N ASN A 596 -38.45 -56.73 -1.24
CA ASN A 596 -39.68 -56.50 -0.44
C ASN A 596 -39.29 -55.65 0.81
N SER A 597 -40.07 -54.65 1.26
CA SER A 597 -41.07 -54.70 2.38
C SER A 597 -40.49 -55.10 3.76
N VAL A 598 -40.81 -54.41 4.87
CA VAL A 598 -42.10 -54.48 5.60
C VAL A 598 -42.37 -53.25 6.50
N GLU A 599 -43.65 -53.00 6.79
CA GLU A 599 -44.24 -51.96 7.66
C GLU A 599 -44.11 -52.27 9.19
N VAL A 600 -44.53 -51.47 10.19
CA VAL A 600 -45.47 -50.32 10.29
C VAL A 600 -44.82 -49.23 11.21
N SER A 601 -45.42 -48.25 11.91
CA SER A 601 -46.78 -47.96 12.40
C SER A 601 -46.99 -46.44 12.60
N SER A 602 -48.15 -46.00 13.14
CA SER A 602 -48.41 -44.61 13.57
C SER A 602 -49.44 -44.57 14.71
N HIS A 603 -49.55 -43.44 15.43
CA HIS A 603 -50.70 -43.09 16.29
C HIS A 603 -50.88 -41.57 16.39
N ASN A 604 -52.13 -41.11 16.55
CA ASN A 604 -52.53 -39.69 16.53
C ASN A 604 -53.12 -39.23 17.88
N GLY A 605 -52.99 -37.94 18.17
CA GLY A 605 -53.70 -37.23 19.26
C GLY A 605 -53.86 -35.75 18.91
N LYS A 606 -54.98 -35.12 19.29
CA LYS A 606 -55.41 -33.79 18.81
C LYS A 606 -56.36 -33.13 19.83
N VAL A 607 -56.58 -31.81 19.68
CA VAL A 607 -57.75 -30.97 20.10
C VAL A 607 -57.49 -29.92 21.19
N ASP A 608 -58.00 -28.70 20.91
CA ASP A 608 -58.30 -27.50 21.72
C ASP A 608 -57.21 -26.70 22.47
N GLY A 609 -57.61 -25.48 22.90
CA GLY A 609 -56.71 -24.34 23.14
C GLY A 609 -57.00 -23.46 24.38
N PRO A 610 -57.34 -22.17 24.19
CA PRO A 610 -56.43 -21.10 24.63
C PRO A 610 -56.76 -20.45 25.99
N MET A 611 -55.72 -19.97 26.69
CA MET A 611 -55.84 -19.05 27.83
C MET A 611 -54.71 -18.00 27.89
N ILE A 612 -55.00 -16.90 28.61
CA ILE A 612 -54.21 -15.67 28.70
C ILE A 612 -53.31 -15.68 29.95
N GLY A 613 -52.11 -15.08 29.88
CA GLY A 613 -51.26 -14.88 31.06
C GLY A 613 -50.02 -14.00 30.83
N ASP A 614 -50.16 -12.67 31.00
CA ASP A 614 -49.03 -11.79 31.33
C ASP A 614 -48.68 -11.96 32.82
N PRO A 615 -47.37 -12.06 33.17
CA PRO A 615 -46.87 -11.04 34.08
C PRO A 615 -45.42 -10.58 33.81
N ARG A 616 -45.30 -9.31 33.42
CA ARG A 616 -44.42 -8.30 34.02
C ARG A 616 -42.95 -8.67 34.20
N ASN A 617 -42.16 -8.23 33.23
CA ASN A 617 -40.98 -7.37 33.43
C ASN A 617 -40.14 -7.64 34.71
N LYS A 618 -39.14 -8.53 34.58
CA LYS A 618 -37.90 -8.47 35.36
C LYS A 618 -36.73 -8.26 34.40
N GLY A 619 -36.09 -7.09 34.48
CA GLY A 619 -34.89 -6.80 33.71
C GLY A 619 -33.74 -7.73 34.11
N LEU A 620 -33.43 -8.68 33.24
CA LEU A 620 -32.20 -9.48 33.35
C LEU A 620 -31.09 -8.79 32.55
N SER A 621 -30.08 -8.29 33.27
CA SER A 621 -28.84 -7.83 32.66
C SER A 621 -28.17 -9.01 31.95
N PHE A 622 -28.19 -9.03 30.62
CA PHE A 622 -27.47 -10.04 29.85
C PHE A 622 -25.96 -9.77 29.94
N ASN A 623 -25.20 -10.74 30.44
CA ASN A 623 -23.75 -10.63 30.60
C ASN A 623 -23.06 -10.36 29.25
N SER A 624 -22.48 -9.16 29.09
CA SER A 624 -21.80 -8.75 27.85
C SER A 624 -20.55 -9.59 27.54
N SER A 625 -19.95 -10.24 28.55
CA SER A 625 -18.86 -11.22 28.40
C SER A 625 -19.21 -12.33 27.41
N ASN A 626 -20.38 -12.96 27.59
CA ASN A 626 -20.78 -14.12 26.77
C ASN A 626 -20.96 -13.73 25.30
N SER A 627 -21.36 -12.49 25.02
CA SER A 627 -21.42 -11.95 23.67
C SER A 627 -20.02 -11.74 23.09
N LYS A 628 -19.07 -11.21 23.88
CA LYS A 628 -17.71 -10.96 23.40
C LYS A 628 -16.93 -12.25 23.09
N ASP A 629 -17.10 -13.29 23.89
CA ASP A 629 -16.50 -14.60 23.65
C ASP A 629 -17.14 -15.33 22.45
N ALA A 630 -18.47 -15.24 22.29
CA ALA A 630 -19.16 -15.82 21.12
C ALA A 630 -18.74 -15.14 19.80
N GLU A 631 -18.67 -13.80 19.76
CA GLU A 631 -18.15 -13.05 18.62
C GLU A 631 -16.68 -13.40 18.32
N LYS A 632 -15.84 -13.63 19.36
CA LYS A 632 -14.45 -14.07 19.18
C LYS A 632 -14.37 -15.45 18.53
N LEU A 633 -15.15 -16.41 19.01
CA LEU A 633 -15.23 -17.76 18.43
C LEU A 633 -15.74 -17.72 16.97
N ALA A 634 -16.64 -16.79 16.65
CA ALA A 634 -17.09 -16.56 15.26
C ALA A 634 -15.96 -16.00 14.37
N ILE A 635 -15.15 -15.06 14.87
CA ILE A 635 -13.94 -14.58 14.18
C ILE A 635 -12.96 -15.74 13.94
N GLU A 636 -12.63 -16.51 14.97
CA GLU A 636 -11.71 -17.66 14.83
C GLU A 636 -12.22 -18.70 13.83
N LYS A 637 -13.53 -18.96 13.79
CA LYS A 637 -14.17 -19.85 12.80
C LYS A 637 -14.15 -19.32 11.37
N ILE A 638 -14.19 -17.99 11.18
CA ILE A 638 -13.96 -17.35 9.87
C ILE A 638 -12.49 -17.52 9.44
N MET A 639 -11.56 -17.48 10.40
CA MET A 639 -10.13 -17.65 10.13
C MET A 639 -9.70 -19.11 9.91
N SER A 640 -10.48 -20.12 10.31
CA SER A 640 -10.19 -21.54 10.11
C SER A 640 -10.64 -22.09 8.74
N GLY A 641 -10.70 -21.24 7.71
CA GLY A 641 -11.06 -21.63 6.34
C GLY A 641 -9.95 -22.39 5.60
N PRO A 642 -10.22 -22.94 4.40
CA PRO A 642 -9.33 -23.85 3.67
C PRO A 642 -8.06 -23.22 3.06
N TYR A 643 -7.69 -22.00 3.47
CA TYR A 643 -6.45 -21.33 3.09
C TYR A 643 -5.30 -21.56 4.09
N VAL A 644 -5.55 -22.30 5.18
CA VAL A 644 -4.48 -22.76 6.09
C VAL A 644 -3.65 -23.84 5.40
N ALA A 645 -2.51 -23.43 4.85
CA ALA A 645 -1.40 -24.32 4.52
C ALA A 645 -0.31 -24.18 5.61
N ASP A 646 0.31 -25.29 6.00
CA ASP A 646 1.28 -25.30 7.09
C ASP A 646 2.52 -24.43 6.82
N GLN A 647 2.98 -23.71 7.85
CA GLN A 647 4.24 -22.95 7.83
C GLN A 647 5.24 -23.48 8.87
N ALA A 648 6.28 -24.16 8.39
CA ALA A 648 7.56 -24.31 9.10
C ALA A 648 8.67 -24.78 8.15
N PHE A 649 9.28 -23.88 7.37
CA PHE A 649 10.52 -24.14 6.64
C PHE A 649 11.53 -22.98 6.76
N PRO A 650 12.86 -23.24 6.69
CA PRO A 650 13.89 -22.23 6.90
C PRO A 650 13.97 -21.18 5.77
N LEU A 651 14.69 -20.09 6.03
CA LEU A 651 15.09 -19.15 4.99
C LEU A 651 16.24 -19.73 4.15
N GLU A 652 15.90 -20.45 3.07
CA GLU A 652 16.71 -20.38 1.86
C GLU A 652 16.20 -19.20 1.02
N LEU A 653 17.08 -18.27 0.68
CA LEU A 653 16.69 -16.93 0.26
C LEU A 653 17.48 -16.49 -0.98
N ASP A 654 17.16 -17.11 -2.12
CA ASP A 654 17.71 -16.72 -3.40
C ASP A 654 16.67 -16.56 -4.51
N GLN A 655 16.95 -15.58 -5.37
CA GLN A 655 16.37 -15.33 -6.70
C GLN A 655 14.84 -15.36 -6.88
N LEU A 656 14.22 -14.15 -6.94
CA LEU A 656 13.44 -13.66 -8.10
C LEU A 656 12.82 -12.25 -7.86
N GLU A 657 13.67 -11.24 -7.70
CA GLU A 657 13.31 -9.82 -7.92
C GLU A 657 14.47 -9.14 -8.67
N ASP A 658 14.51 -9.30 -10.00
CA ASP A 658 15.14 -8.35 -10.91
C ASP A 658 14.03 -7.58 -11.62
N ASP A 659 13.94 -6.28 -11.36
CA ASP A 659 12.84 -5.39 -11.77
C ASP A 659 13.08 -4.81 -13.19
N LEU A 660 13.78 -5.57 -14.06
CA LEU A 660 14.37 -5.10 -15.32
C LEU A 660 14.48 -6.20 -16.43
N GLU A 661 13.36 -6.75 -16.88
CA GLU A 661 13.28 -7.32 -18.25
C GLU A 661 12.05 -6.84 -19.02
N LEU A 662 12.18 -5.67 -19.66
CA LEU A 662 11.37 -5.31 -20.82
C LEU A 662 12.25 -4.59 -21.84
N LYS A 663 12.16 -5.01 -23.11
CA LYS A 663 12.97 -4.56 -24.27
C LYS A 663 14.46 -4.97 -24.20
N ASN A 664 14.79 -6.11 -24.81
CA ASN A 664 15.73 -6.15 -25.95
C ASN A 664 15.78 -7.54 -26.62
N GLN A 665 14.86 -7.78 -27.56
CA GLN A 665 15.11 -8.70 -28.68
C GLN A 665 14.18 -8.35 -29.86
N ALA A 666 14.67 -7.43 -30.70
CA ALA A 666 14.27 -7.32 -32.09
C ALA A 666 15.49 -7.70 -32.93
N LYS A 667 15.26 -8.32 -34.11
CA LYS A 667 16.17 -9.23 -34.86
C LYS A 667 15.97 -10.71 -34.49
N ASP A 668 15.87 -11.66 -35.43
CA ASP A 668 15.79 -11.54 -36.91
C ASP A 668 14.85 -12.61 -37.48
N PHE A 669 13.93 -12.22 -38.36
CA PHE A 669 13.22 -13.13 -39.29
C PHE A 669 12.70 -12.37 -40.52
N ALA A 670 13.63 -11.75 -41.27
CA ALA A 670 13.33 -11.18 -42.59
C ALA A 670 13.35 -12.29 -43.65
N GLY A 671 12.18 -12.69 -44.14
CA GLY A 671 12.04 -13.64 -45.24
C GLY A 671 12.63 -13.09 -46.55
N SER A 672 13.33 -13.97 -47.29
CA SER A 672 13.96 -13.65 -48.57
C SER A 672 13.00 -13.06 -49.61
N THR A 673 13.35 -11.91 -50.20
CA THR A 673 13.03 -11.60 -51.60
C THR A 673 14.13 -10.72 -52.18
N GLN A 674 14.77 -11.18 -53.27
CA GLN A 674 15.73 -10.38 -54.04
C GLN A 674 14.98 -9.55 -55.10
N ASN A 675 15.38 -8.28 -55.31
CA ASN A 675 16.01 -7.86 -56.57
C ASN A 675 16.34 -6.35 -56.66
N ASN A 676 17.58 -6.08 -57.09
CA ASN A 676 18.02 -5.04 -58.03
C ASN A 676 17.72 -3.54 -57.80
N SER A 677 18.81 -2.79 -57.55
CA SER A 677 19.42 -1.84 -58.53
C SER A 677 19.56 -0.35 -58.12
N LEU A 678 20.83 0.05 -57.91
CA LEU A 678 21.47 1.35 -58.17
C LEU A 678 20.81 2.68 -57.73
N GLY A 679 21.59 3.53 -57.04
CA GLY A 679 21.29 4.95 -56.86
C GLY A 679 22.25 5.66 -55.90
N SER A 680 23.39 6.15 -56.39
CA SER A 680 24.35 6.93 -55.59
C SER A 680 24.13 8.43 -55.77
N CYS A 681 24.13 9.19 -54.67
CA CYS A 681 24.84 10.47 -54.58
C CYS A 681 24.93 10.96 -53.11
N ALA A 682 26.05 11.59 -52.78
CA ALA A 682 26.23 12.37 -51.55
C ALA A 682 26.62 13.81 -51.92
N VAL A 683 26.11 14.79 -51.18
CA VAL A 683 26.47 16.21 -51.34
C VAL A 683 26.67 16.84 -49.97
N ASN A 684 27.88 17.35 -49.73
CA ASN A 684 28.17 18.25 -48.61
C ASN A 684 27.91 19.70 -49.06
N ILE A 685 27.22 20.50 -48.25
CA ILE A 685 27.44 21.95 -48.20
C ILE A 685 27.52 22.36 -46.73
N ALA A 686 28.51 23.17 -46.40
CA ALA A 686 28.64 23.86 -45.11
C ALA A 686 28.68 25.36 -45.36
N ALA A 687 28.15 26.15 -44.42
CA ALA A 687 28.35 27.59 -44.36
C ALA A 687 28.24 28.06 -42.90
N GLU A 688 29.25 28.79 -42.44
CA GLU A 688 29.22 29.53 -41.18
C GLU A 688 28.66 30.95 -41.41
N ALA A 689 28.23 31.62 -40.34
CA ALA A 689 29.01 32.75 -39.77
C ALA A 689 28.20 33.98 -39.28
N THR A 690 28.73 34.54 -38.19
CA THR A 690 28.67 35.95 -37.75
C THR A 690 27.44 36.45 -36.98
N LEU A 691 27.74 37.00 -35.79
CA LEU A 691 26.86 37.84 -35.00
C LEU A 691 26.75 39.26 -35.58
N THR A 692 25.70 40.00 -35.16
CA THR A 692 25.78 41.46 -35.04
C THR A 692 25.02 41.89 -33.78
N SER A 693 25.56 42.85 -33.03
CA SER A 693 24.92 43.41 -31.84
C SER A 693 24.81 44.93 -31.95
N MET A 694 23.70 45.50 -31.47
CA MET A 694 23.61 46.91 -31.10
C MET A 694 22.76 47.06 -29.84
N ASN A 695 23.17 47.96 -28.95
CA ASN A 695 22.44 48.31 -27.74
C ASN A 695 21.36 49.36 -28.01
N GLY A 696 20.22 49.24 -27.31
CA GLY A 696 19.19 50.27 -27.17
C GLY A 696 18.57 50.14 -25.77
N GLY A 697 18.50 51.24 -25.02
CA GLY A 697 18.33 51.19 -23.56
C GLY A 697 16.93 51.49 -23.02
N SER A 698 16.66 50.92 -21.84
CA SER A 698 15.84 51.46 -20.75
C SER A 698 14.39 51.92 -21.01
N SER A 699 13.45 51.22 -20.38
CA SER A 699 12.57 51.82 -19.35
C SER A 699 11.98 50.73 -18.44
N SER A 700 11.51 51.10 -17.26
CA SER A 700 11.12 50.16 -16.19
C SER A 700 9.64 50.23 -15.84
N SER A 701 9.01 49.06 -15.65
CA SER A 701 7.77 48.92 -14.88
C SER A 701 7.70 47.50 -14.30
N ALA A 702 8.06 47.36 -13.01
CA ALA A 702 7.99 46.10 -12.31
C ALA A 702 6.63 45.95 -11.62
N LEU A 703 5.77 45.07 -12.14
CA LEU A 703 4.53 44.64 -11.50
C LEU A 703 4.47 43.12 -11.49
N SER A 704 4.67 42.53 -10.31
CA SER A 704 4.67 41.08 -10.08
C SER A 704 3.37 40.64 -9.41
N PRO A 705 2.68 39.62 -9.93
CA PRO A 705 1.78 38.78 -9.15
C PRO A 705 2.51 37.49 -8.72
N ASN A 706 2.93 37.42 -7.46
CA ASN A 706 3.29 36.16 -6.79
C ASN A 706 2.00 35.48 -6.30
N GLY A 707 1.93 34.13 -6.29
CA GLY A 707 0.77 33.48 -5.67
C GLY A 707 0.55 31.98 -5.91
N GLY A 708 1.59 31.14 -5.86
CA GLY A 708 1.36 29.69 -5.74
C GLY A 708 0.82 29.35 -4.34
N LEU A 709 -0.43 28.88 -4.24
CA LEU A 709 -1.06 28.53 -2.97
C LEU A 709 -1.01 27.02 -2.71
N GLY A 710 -0.30 26.63 -1.65
CA GLY A 710 -0.55 25.37 -0.96
C GLY A 710 -1.48 25.62 0.23
N GLU A 711 -2.33 24.65 0.55
CA GLU A 711 -3.29 24.73 1.66
C GLU A 711 -2.59 24.97 3.01
N LEU A 712 -3.24 25.77 3.86
CA LEU A 712 -2.83 26.03 5.24
C LEU A 712 -4.06 25.91 6.14
N GLU A 713 -4.07 24.90 7.02
CA GLU A 713 -4.98 24.92 8.18
C GLU A 713 -4.50 25.98 9.20
N PRO A 714 -5.43 26.65 9.91
CA PRO A 714 -5.09 27.71 10.85
C PRO A 714 -4.48 27.17 12.14
N VAL A 715 -3.58 27.96 12.74
CA VAL A 715 -3.01 27.71 14.07
C VAL A 715 -3.49 28.79 15.03
N GLU A 716 -4.04 28.39 16.18
CA GLU A 716 -4.52 29.32 17.20
C GLU A 716 -3.39 30.10 17.88
N LEU A 717 -3.70 31.33 18.30
CA LEU A 717 -2.76 32.25 18.96
C LEU A 717 -3.04 32.34 20.47
N THR A 718 -2.03 32.05 21.29
CA THR A 718 -2.00 32.43 22.71
C THR A 718 -0.71 33.17 23.05
N ALA A 719 -0.83 34.28 23.77
CA ALA A 719 0.26 35.21 24.08
C ALA A 719 1.11 34.78 25.31
N PRO A 720 2.36 35.27 25.45
CA PRO A 720 3.31 34.75 26.42
C PRO A 720 3.27 35.43 27.80
N PHE A 721 3.70 34.71 28.83
CA PHE A 721 4.14 35.26 30.13
C PHE A 721 5.65 35.08 30.31
N SER A 722 6.25 35.92 31.16
CA SER A 722 7.69 36.26 31.10
C SER A 722 8.50 35.90 32.36
N ASN A 723 9.76 35.52 32.13
CA ASN A 723 10.94 35.62 33.02
C ASN A 723 10.94 34.87 34.38
N VAL A 724 11.96 34.03 34.60
CA VAL A 724 13.18 34.37 35.38
C VAL A 724 14.18 33.18 35.31
N ILE A 725 15.48 33.45 35.41
CA ILE A 725 16.59 32.48 35.33
C ILE A 725 17.21 32.26 36.72
N PRO A 726 17.56 31.00 37.07
CA PRO A 726 18.79 30.78 37.85
C PRO A 726 19.81 29.82 37.18
N SER A 727 21.08 30.07 37.53
CA SER A 727 22.32 29.39 37.16
C SER A 727 22.38 27.85 37.23
N ALA A 728 23.24 27.25 36.40
CA ALA A 728 23.54 25.81 36.37
C ALA A 728 24.85 25.41 37.09
N PRO A 729 25.01 24.12 37.49
CA PRO A 729 26.31 23.49 37.78
C PRO A 729 26.84 22.62 36.61
N VAL A 730 28.15 22.36 36.62
CA VAL A 730 28.93 21.69 35.55
C VAL A 730 29.02 20.15 35.78
N PRO A 731 29.09 19.30 34.73
CA PRO A 731 28.74 17.87 34.86
C PRO A 731 29.92 16.89 35.07
N GLN A 732 29.62 15.75 35.69
CA GLN A 732 30.52 14.58 35.74
C GLN A 732 30.42 13.72 34.46
N ARG A 733 31.53 13.08 34.06
CA ARG A 733 31.68 12.31 32.80
C ARG A 733 31.64 10.78 33.02
N LYS A 734 30.99 10.05 32.11
CA LYS A 734 31.27 8.66 31.66
C LYS A 734 30.18 8.18 30.68
N PRO A 735 30.45 7.22 29.78
CA PRO A 735 31.52 7.16 28.78
C PRO A 735 30.99 7.54 27.36
N LEU A 736 31.86 7.55 26.34
CA LEU A 736 31.50 7.92 24.96
C LEU A 736 31.43 6.69 24.05
N ILE A 737 30.33 6.56 23.28
CA ILE A 737 30.25 5.63 22.14
C ILE A 737 30.85 6.33 20.92
N ARG A 738 31.86 5.70 20.27
CA ARG A 738 32.43 6.16 19.00
C ARG A 738 31.77 5.47 17.81
N LEU A 739 31.58 6.24 16.74
CA LEU A 739 31.37 5.74 15.38
C LEU A 739 32.47 6.39 14.52
N ASN A 740 33.25 5.58 13.79
CA ASN A 740 34.35 6.07 12.97
C ASN A 740 33.91 6.26 11.51
N PHE A 741 34.04 7.48 11.01
CA PHE A 741 34.03 7.80 9.59
C PHE A 741 35.22 8.72 9.29
N THR A 742 36.29 8.16 8.72
CA THR A 742 37.45 8.93 8.27
C THR A 742 37.21 9.45 6.86
N SER A 743 37.08 10.77 6.71
CA SER A 743 37.11 11.45 5.42
C SER A 743 38.51 11.36 4.80
N LEU A 744 38.59 10.94 3.54
CA LEU A 744 39.82 10.99 2.75
C LEU A 744 39.86 12.31 1.95
N ASN A 745 41.04 12.93 1.89
CA ASN A 745 41.22 14.29 1.38
C ASN A 745 41.30 14.34 -0.16
N LYS A 746 41.08 15.54 -0.70
CA LYS A 746 41.45 15.90 -2.07
C LYS A 746 42.96 15.76 -2.29
N ALA A 747 43.36 15.37 -3.49
CA ALA A 747 44.65 15.70 -4.07
C ALA A 747 44.42 16.02 -5.57
N THR A 748 44.98 17.15 -6.01
CA THR A 748 45.11 17.66 -7.40
C THR A 748 44.08 17.14 -8.42
#